data_AF-A0A939YMM9-F1
#
_entry.id   AF-A0A939YMM9-F1
#
_cell.length_a   1.000
_cell.length_b   1.000
_cell.length_c   1.000
_cell.angle_alpha   90.00
_cell.angle_beta   90.00
_cell.angle_gamma   90.00
#
_symmetry.space_group_name_H-M   'P 1'
#
loop_
_entity.id
_entity.type
_entity.pdbx_description
1 polymer ?
#
loop_
_entity_poly.entity_id
_entity_poly.type
_entity_poly.pdbx_seq_one_letter_code
_entity_poly.pdbx_strand_id
1 'polypeptide(L)'
;MFVIKCKMCGGELNISPGSVICECEYCGSKQTIPNTDDEKRLKLYERANKLRYECEFDKASGVYESIVADYQSEAEAYWGLVLCKYGIEYVDDPKTGKKIPTCHRSSFDSVFDDANFDLVMENADTIARSVYREEAKQIEELRKGIIEVSSKEEDYDIFICYKETAEDGQRTIDSVLAQDIYNELTEKGYRVFFSRITLEDKLGQEYEPYIFAALNSAKVMLAFGTSYDNYNAVWVKNEWGRFLQLMKSDQKKTLIPCFKNIDAYDIPKEFAKLQAQDLGKVGASQDLIKGIDKILGKNENKDDLELSRTNNSGKENPLVKRGYISLEDFDWKKADDFFERALDQEPENAWAYLGKLMAELRVCRQEELADCSKPFDNSKNFKKAIKYGDDVLISALKSYIDKITVRNQEELDNKVAIIASVLRAGNDGNRELTSDERIDSLKERESLKEREKELIECINILNALIIQNEKLQKEKEELDIPLSELTRRLYGLGRFATRERKQIIEEIEKITKNNHEIWDKEREISDSIKNLKKRIKFDTIMDLERELNNVKIRIADINAQIEREPSNEASTYSYIMAMSEYMLDLDVRYAVNTILYPDKPKESVIFGKYIQKKNGLPEPLEWKQLDIWPEGILLISEYLLDGKQFHTGSNGEAWNDSSLRKWLNDAFLLEAFSADERTIIAEISIDPYEQSYSPFSVKDRVFLLSTSEVERNFRSENSRRCIPTDFAISKGVNNFCDEEDEEISIGGKPACTWWLRSPGGYEDYNKTRVVLANGLIASSSQKYDHIGVRPALCLGIDVFQKLSKKN
;
A
#
# COMPACT_ATOMS: atom_id res chain seq x y z
N MET A 1 -23.47 50.24 -16.76
CA MET A 1 -23.87 48.84 -16.59
C MET A 1 -22.72 48.17 -15.87
N PHE A 2 -22.93 47.75 -14.63
CA PHE A 2 -21.86 47.15 -13.82
C PHE A 2 -21.64 45.71 -14.31
N VAL A 3 -20.40 45.35 -14.61
CA VAL A 3 -20.05 44.02 -15.14
C VAL A 3 -19.56 43.16 -13.98
N ILE A 4 -20.22 42.03 -13.75
CA ILE A 4 -19.79 41.05 -12.74
C ILE A 4 -18.74 40.15 -13.36
N LYS A 5 -17.64 39.94 -12.63
CA LYS A 5 -16.57 39.04 -13.04
C LYS A 5 -16.76 37.69 -12.36
N CYS A 6 -16.45 36.63 -13.10
CA CYS A 6 -16.32 35.27 -12.62
C CYS A 6 -15.39 35.27 -11.41
N LYS A 7 -15.79 34.63 -10.30
CA LYS A 7 -14.99 34.49 -9.07
C LYS A 7 -13.89 33.43 -9.19
N MET A 8 -13.91 32.61 -10.26
CA MET A 8 -12.92 31.57 -10.53
C MET A 8 -11.82 32.00 -11.52
N CYS A 9 -12.16 32.73 -12.58
CA CYS A 9 -11.19 33.10 -13.64
C CYS A 9 -11.09 34.60 -13.94
N GLY A 10 -11.93 35.46 -13.35
CA GLY A 10 -11.93 36.90 -13.60
C GLY A 10 -12.57 37.36 -14.91
N GLY A 11 -13.03 36.43 -15.76
CA GLY A 11 -13.76 36.74 -17.00
C GLY A 11 -15.13 37.37 -16.75
N GLU A 12 -15.63 38.18 -17.68
CA GLU A 12 -16.93 38.85 -17.54
C GLU A 12 -18.10 37.85 -17.60
N LEU A 13 -19.14 38.03 -16.78
CA LEU A 13 -20.29 37.14 -16.72
C LEU A 13 -21.51 37.74 -17.43
N ASN A 14 -22.12 36.93 -18.30
CA ASN A 14 -23.41 37.22 -18.93
C ASN A 14 -24.55 36.71 -18.03
N ILE A 15 -25.13 37.62 -17.23
CA ILE A 15 -26.12 37.27 -16.21
C ILE A 15 -27.54 37.63 -16.69
N SER A 16 -28.45 36.67 -16.59
CA SER A 16 -29.88 36.93 -16.81
C SER A 16 -30.50 37.63 -15.58
N PRO A 17 -31.42 38.59 -15.76
CA PRO A 17 -32.06 39.29 -14.65
C PRO A 17 -32.73 38.33 -13.65
N GLY A 18 -32.41 38.46 -12.37
CA GLY A 18 -32.95 37.61 -11.29
C GLY A 18 -32.27 36.24 -11.12
N SER A 19 -31.25 35.93 -11.91
CA SER A 19 -30.44 34.73 -11.69
C SER A 19 -29.57 34.87 -10.45
N VAL A 20 -29.41 33.77 -9.71
CA VAL A 20 -28.49 33.63 -8.56
C VAL A 20 -27.27 32.75 -8.87
N ILE A 21 -27.27 32.12 -10.04
CA ILE A 21 -26.22 31.23 -10.55
C ILE A 21 -25.94 31.61 -12.00
N CYS A 22 -24.68 31.52 -12.40
CA CYS A 22 -24.22 31.75 -13.76
C CYS A 22 -23.16 30.69 -14.13
N GLU A 23 -23.14 30.29 -15.39
CA GLU A 23 -22.04 29.50 -15.96
C GLU A 23 -21.11 30.43 -16.72
N CYS A 24 -19.81 30.38 -16.40
CA CYS A 24 -18.83 31.25 -17.03
C CYS A 24 -18.46 30.75 -18.42
N GLU A 25 -18.70 31.56 -19.45
CA GLU A 25 -18.35 31.22 -20.84
C GLU A 25 -16.84 31.05 -21.08
N TYR A 26 -16.00 31.63 -20.23
CA TYR A 26 -14.55 31.59 -20.37
C TYR A 26 -13.90 30.34 -19.76
N CYS A 27 -14.39 29.85 -18.62
CA CYS A 27 -13.79 28.72 -17.91
C CYS A 27 -14.75 27.55 -17.64
N GLY A 28 -16.00 27.65 -18.08
CA GLY A 28 -17.03 26.62 -17.90
C GLY A 28 -17.46 26.38 -16.45
N SER A 29 -17.00 27.20 -15.50
CA SER A 29 -17.38 27.03 -14.09
C SER A 29 -18.81 27.52 -13.84
N LYS A 30 -19.61 26.65 -13.23
CA LYS A 30 -20.92 27.00 -12.67
C LYS A 30 -20.71 27.60 -11.28
N GLN A 31 -21.15 28.84 -11.09
CA GLN A 31 -20.90 29.59 -9.85
C GLN A 31 -22.13 30.37 -9.41
N THR A 32 -22.19 30.64 -8.11
CA THR A 32 -23.12 31.61 -7.51
C THR A 32 -22.66 33.04 -7.80
N ILE A 33 -23.62 33.97 -7.83
CA ILE A 33 -23.36 35.39 -8.06
C ILE A 33 -24.04 36.23 -6.97
N PRO A 34 -23.45 37.38 -6.59
CA PRO A 34 -24.08 38.27 -5.63
C PRO A 34 -25.32 38.92 -6.22
N ASN A 35 -26.24 39.38 -5.36
CA ASN A 35 -27.41 40.10 -5.85
C ASN A 35 -26.97 41.41 -6.59
N THR A 36 -27.68 41.74 -7.68
CA THR A 36 -27.32 42.80 -8.64
C THR A 36 -27.93 44.18 -8.37
N ASP A 37 -28.78 44.31 -7.35
CA ASP A 37 -29.65 45.50 -7.18
C ASP A 37 -28.95 46.76 -6.64
N ASP A 38 -27.71 46.64 -6.15
CA ASP A 38 -26.96 47.74 -5.52
C ASP A 38 -25.54 47.88 -6.11
N GLU A 39 -25.28 49.00 -6.78
CA GLU A 39 -23.99 49.31 -7.41
C GLU A 39 -22.84 49.46 -6.39
N LYS A 40 -23.12 49.95 -5.18
CA LYS A 40 -22.11 50.07 -4.10
C LYS A 40 -21.64 48.68 -3.70
N ARG A 41 -22.57 47.73 -3.55
CA ARG A 41 -22.28 46.34 -3.20
C ARG A 41 -21.42 45.66 -4.27
N LEU A 42 -21.76 45.84 -5.55
CA LEU A 42 -21.00 45.23 -6.64
C LEU A 42 -19.54 45.75 -6.73
N LYS A 43 -19.30 47.03 -6.41
CA LYS A 43 -17.93 47.59 -6.29
C LYS A 43 -17.13 46.94 -5.16
N LEU A 44 -17.77 46.65 -4.03
CA LEU A 44 -17.12 45.95 -2.91
C LEU A 44 -16.76 44.51 -3.29
N TYR A 45 -17.63 43.80 -4.02
CA TYR A 45 -17.32 42.46 -4.52
C TYR A 45 -16.17 42.44 -5.53
N GLU A 46 -16.14 43.40 -6.47
CA GLU A 46 -15.01 43.50 -7.42
C GLU A 46 -13.69 43.69 -6.68
N ARG A 47 -13.67 44.55 -5.65
CA ARG A 47 -12.50 44.77 -4.80
C ARG A 47 -12.11 43.52 -4.01
N ALA A 48 -13.08 42.86 -3.37
CA ALA A 48 -12.84 41.66 -2.56
C ALA A 48 -12.30 40.50 -3.43
N ASN A 49 -12.93 40.26 -4.58
CA ASN A 49 -12.51 39.22 -5.52
C ASN A 49 -11.10 39.50 -6.06
N LYS A 50 -10.77 40.76 -6.40
CA LYS A 50 -9.42 41.14 -6.83
C LYS A 50 -8.37 40.81 -5.76
N LEU A 51 -8.63 41.18 -4.50
CA LEU A 51 -7.72 40.86 -3.40
C LEU A 51 -7.57 39.35 -3.21
N ARG A 52 -8.65 38.58 -3.39
CA ARG A 52 -8.62 37.11 -3.31
C ARG A 52 -7.78 36.49 -4.44
N TYR A 53 -7.86 37.04 -5.67
CA TYR A 53 -7.00 36.62 -6.79
C TYR A 53 -5.51 36.90 -6.54
N GLU A 54 -5.22 37.97 -5.83
CA GLU A 54 -3.86 38.32 -5.39
C GLU A 54 -3.44 37.53 -4.13
N CYS A 55 -4.25 36.57 -3.69
CA CYS A 55 -4.10 35.78 -2.46
C CYS A 55 -4.00 36.62 -1.18
N GLU A 56 -4.49 37.86 -1.21
CA GLU A 56 -4.56 38.80 -0.08
C GLU A 56 -5.81 38.53 0.79
N PHE A 57 -5.94 37.29 1.28
CA PHE A 57 -7.16 36.79 1.92
C PHE A 57 -7.61 37.60 3.16
N ASP A 58 -6.68 38.14 3.95
CA ASP A 58 -7.06 38.93 5.14
C ASP A 58 -7.66 40.29 4.76
N LYS A 59 -7.10 40.94 3.73
CA LYS A 59 -7.66 42.18 3.20
C LYS A 59 -9.01 41.92 2.52
N ALA A 60 -9.12 40.81 1.79
CA ALA A 60 -10.38 40.39 1.18
C ALA A 60 -11.46 40.11 2.24
N SER A 61 -11.12 39.40 3.33
CA SER A 61 -12.01 39.13 4.46
C SER A 61 -12.58 40.42 5.04
N GLY A 62 -11.74 41.44 5.30
CA GLY A 62 -12.22 42.72 5.80
C GLY A 62 -13.20 43.45 4.86
N VAL A 63 -13.06 43.26 3.54
CA VAL A 63 -14.03 43.80 2.57
C VAL A 63 -15.34 42.98 2.61
N TYR A 64 -15.28 41.65 2.69
CA TYR A 64 -16.48 40.81 2.83
C TYR A 64 -17.21 41.06 4.17
N GLU A 65 -16.49 41.25 5.27
CA GLU A 65 -17.06 41.66 6.57
C GLU A 65 -17.81 42.99 6.46
N SER A 66 -17.26 43.94 5.69
CA SER A 66 -17.93 45.22 5.41
C SER A 66 -19.20 45.02 4.59
N ILE A 67 -19.23 44.06 3.65
CA ILE A 67 -20.43 43.70 2.89
C ILE A 67 -21.47 43.07 3.83
N VAL A 68 -21.09 42.11 4.67
CA VAL A 68 -21.99 41.45 5.61
C VAL A 68 -22.58 42.43 6.62
N ALA A 69 -21.79 43.42 7.06
CA ALA A 69 -22.26 44.46 7.98
C ALA A 69 -23.39 45.31 7.38
N ASP A 70 -23.26 45.68 6.10
CA ASP A 70 -24.25 46.47 5.37
C ASP A 70 -25.41 45.61 4.82
N TYR A 71 -25.16 44.33 4.50
CA TYR A 71 -26.07 43.41 3.81
C TYR A 71 -26.07 42.01 4.47
N GLN A 72 -26.74 41.89 5.61
CA GLN A 72 -26.70 40.70 6.47
C GLN A 72 -27.27 39.41 5.85
N SER A 73 -28.11 39.53 4.80
CA SER A 73 -28.72 38.38 4.12
C SER A 73 -27.96 37.95 2.85
N GLU A 74 -26.75 38.47 2.63
CA GLU A 74 -26.00 38.21 1.40
C GLU A 74 -25.15 36.94 1.52
N ALA A 75 -25.66 35.82 1.01
CA ALA A 75 -24.99 34.52 1.08
C ALA A 75 -23.60 34.51 0.41
N GLU A 76 -23.42 35.22 -0.71
CA GLU A 76 -22.13 35.24 -1.42
C GLU A 76 -21.02 35.93 -0.59
N ALA A 77 -21.37 36.85 0.32
CA ALA A 77 -20.40 37.53 1.17
C ALA A 77 -19.88 36.59 2.25
N TYR A 78 -20.77 35.83 2.90
CA TYR A 78 -20.38 34.79 3.84
C TYR A 78 -19.57 33.69 3.14
N TRP A 79 -19.92 33.32 1.90
CA TRP A 79 -19.11 32.38 1.13
C TRP A 79 -17.72 32.93 0.83
N GLY A 80 -17.61 34.22 0.49
CA GLY A 80 -16.34 34.91 0.38
C GLY A 80 -15.48 34.83 1.65
N LEU A 81 -16.10 34.96 2.83
CA LEU A 81 -15.42 34.78 4.12
C LEU A 81 -14.92 33.35 4.32
N VAL A 82 -15.73 32.33 3.97
CA VAL A 82 -15.32 30.92 4.00
C VAL A 82 -14.11 30.71 3.10
N LEU A 83 -14.17 31.16 1.85
CA LEU A 83 -13.04 31.03 0.89
C LEU A 83 -11.78 31.73 1.40
N CYS A 84 -11.90 32.89 2.06
CA CYS A 84 -10.76 33.60 2.64
C CYS A 84 -10.18 32.90 3.88
N LYS A 85 -11.03 32.31 4.73
CA LYS A 85 -10.60 31.57 5.92
C LYS A 85 -9.76 30.35 5.54
N TYR A 86 -10.23 29.57 4.56
CA TYR A 86 -9.52 28.38 4.05
C TYR A 86 -8.47 28.72 2.97
N GLY A 87 -8.29 30.00 2.64
CA GLY A 87 -7.27 30.45 1.69
C GLY A 87 -7.42 29.81 0.31
N ILE A 88 -8.65 29.74 -0.20
CA ILE A 88 -8.96 29.06 -1.46
C ILE A 88 -8.58 29.93 -2.65
N GLU A 89 -7.75 29.40 -3.52
CA GLU A 89 -7.44 29.92 -4.85
C GLU A 89 -7.99 28.96 -5.92
N TYR A 90 -8.43 29.48 -7.07
CA TYR A 90 -8.88 28.64 -8.18
C TYR A 90 -7.87 28.66 -9.32
N VAL A 91 -7.18 27.54 -9.49
CA VAL A 91 -6.11 27.36 -10.50
C VAL A 91 -6.59 26.51 -11.67
N ASP A 92 -5.92 26.62 -12.81
CA ASP A 92 -6.23 25.79 -13.97
C ASP A 92 -5.68 24.37 -13.77
N ASP A 93 -6.55 23.37 -13.90
CA ASP A 93 -6.14 21.97 -13.99
C ASP A 93 -5.43 21.72 -15.33
N PRO A 94 -4.14 21.32 -15.35
CA PRO A 94 -3.41 21.06 -16.59
C PRO A 94 -4.03 19.96 -17.47
N LYS A 95 -4.82 19.05 -16.89
CA LYS A 95 -5.42 17.91 -17.61
C LYS A 95 -6.77 18.26 -18.21
N THR A 96 -7.64 18.94 -17.46
CA THR A 96 -9.02 19.21 -17.88
C THR A 96 -9.26 20.66 -18.31
N GLY A 97 -8.34 21.59 -18.02
CA GLY A 97 -8.50 23.02 -18.26
C GLY A 97 -9.57 23.68 -17.39
N LYS A 98 -10.18 22.94 -16.45
CA LYS A 98 -11.19 23.45 -15.52
C LYS A 98 -10.52 24.15 -14.34
N LYS A 99 -11.23 25.10 -13.74
CA LYS A 99 -10.83 25.73 -12.49
C LYS A 99 -11.06 24.78 -11.31
N ILE A 100 -10.00 24.46 -10.58
CA ILE A 100 -10.03 23.61 -9.38
C ILE A 100 -9.59 24.43 -8.15
N PRO A 101 -10.15 24.17 -6.96
CA PRO A 101 -9.72 24.84 -5.74
C PRO A 101 -8.37 24.28 -5.25
N THR A 102 -7.48 25.19 -4.81
CA THR A 102 -6.25 24.91 -4.06
C THR A 102 -6.35 25.62 -2.73
N CYS A 103 -5.87 24.99 -1.66
CA CYS A 103 -5.94 25.51 -0.30
C CYS A 103 -4.56 25.98 0.15
N HIS A 104 -4.50 27.20 0.69
CA HIS A 104 -3.27 27.82 1.23
C HIS A 104 -3.32 28.03 2.75
N ARG A 105 -4.46 27.72 3.36
CA ARG A 105 -4.73 27.90 4.80
C ARG A 105 -5.43 26.67 5.36
N SER A 106 -4.79 25.52 5.22
CA SER A 106 -5.35 24.25 5.70
C SER A 106 -5.59 24.26 7.21
N SER A 107 -6.66 23.57 7.62
CA SER A 107 -7.10 23.39 9.01
C SER A 107 -7.59 21.96 9.25
N PHE A 108 -7.53 21.53 10.52
CA PHE A 108 -8.17 20.28 10.97
C PHE A 108 -9.70 20.39 11.03
N ASP A 109 -10.24 21.62 11.10
CA ASP A 109 -11.68 21.87 11.14
C ASP A 109 -12.32 21.61 9.77
N SER A 110 -13.50 20.99 9.75
CA SER A 110 -14.26 20.80 8.51
C SER A 110 -14.88 22.11 8.05
N VAL A 111 -14.91 22.32 6.72
CA VAL A 111 -15.64 23.44 6.12
C VAL A 111 -17.13 23.40 6.44
N PHE A 112 -17.69 22.21 6.69
CA PHE A 112 -19.09 22.02 7.05
C PHE A 112 -19.42 22.47 8.47
N ASP A 113 -18.42 22.59 9.35
CA ASP A 113 -18.59 23.06 10.72
C ASP A 113 -18.36 24.58 10.85
N ASP A 114 -18.18 25.29 9.73
CA ASP A 114 -17.91 26.72 9.72
C ASP A 114 -19.19 27.55 9.92
N ALA A 115 -19.19 28.43 10.92
CA ALA A 115 -20.34 29.30 11.21
C ALA A 115 -20.73 30.21 10.02
N ASN A 116 -19.78 30.64 9.18
CA ASN A 116 -20.12 31.39 7.98
C ASN A 116 -20.76 30.48 6.92
N PHE A 117 -20.37 29.21 6.84
CA PHE A 117 -21.00 28.25 5.93
C PHE A 117 -22.46 27.99 6.31
N ASP A 118 -22.77 27.91 7.61
CA ASP A 118 -24.15 27.85 8.10
C ASP A 118 -24.94 29.07 7.63
N LEU A 119 -24.38 30.28 7.76
CA LEU A 119 -25.00 31.52 7.29
C LEU A 119 -25.17 31.55 5.77
N VAL A 120 -24.26 30.95 4.98
CA VAL A 120 -24.46 30.74 3.53
C VAL A 120 -25.69 29.86 3.30
N MET A 121 -25.82 28.75 4.02
CA MET A 121 -26.97 27.84 3.88
C MET A 121 -28.27 28.49 4.31
N GLU A 122 -28.28 29.30 5.37
CA GLU A 122 -29.47 30.00 5.84
C GLU A 122 -29.97 31.02 4.81
N ASN A 123 -29.06 31.83 4.25
CA ASN A 123 -29.39 32.96 3.39
C ASN A 123 -29.52 32.63 1.89
N ALA A 124 -28.97 31.49 1.44
CA ALA A 124 -29.05 31.08 0.03
C ALA A 124 -30.40 30.44 -0.34
N ASP A 125 -30.83 30.61 -1.60
CA ASP A 125 -31.99 29.89 -2.12
C ASP A 125 -31.69 28.40 -2.40
N THR A 126 -32.72 27.62 -2.72
CA THR A 126 -32.60 26.17 -2.94
C THR A 126 -31.61 25.79 -4.04
N ILE A 127 -31.48 26.63 -5.08
CA ILE A 127 -30.61 26.33 -6.22
C ILE A 127 -29.17 26.69 -5.87
N ALA A 128 -28.94 27.87 -5.29
CA ALA A 128 -27.61 28.32 -4.86
C ALA A 128 -27.02 27.43 -3.77
N ARG A 129 -27.83 26.95 -2.81
CA ARG A 129 -27.42 25.97 -1.79
C ARG A 129 -26.77 24.71 -2.38
N SER A 130 -27.29 24.22 -3.51
CA SER A 130 -26.75 23.05 -4.17
C SER A 130 -25.33 23.29 -4.70
N VAL A 131 -25.08 24.49 -5.23
CA VAL A 131 -23.76 24.89 -5.75
C VAL A 131 -22.78 25.12 -4.60
N TYR A 132 -23.16 25.85 -3.55
CA TYR A 132 -22.32 26.07 -2.38
C TYR A 132 -21.95 24.75 -1.68
N ARG A 133 -22.88 23.81 -1.56
CA ARG A 133 -22.57 22.48 -0.99
C ARG A 133 -21.57 21.72 -1.85
N GLU A 134 -21.67 21.82 -3.16
CA GLU A 134 -20.75 21.13 -4.06
C GLU A 134 -19.34 21.76 -4.02
N GLU A 135 -19.25 23.10 -4.03
CA GLU A 135 -17.97 23.79 -3.84
C GLU A 135 -17.36 23.46 -2.46
N ALA A 136 -18.17 23.42 -1.39
CA ALA A 136 -17.72 23.03 -0.05
C ALA A 136 -17.25 21.57 0.03
N LYS A 137 -17.92 20.63 -0.65
CA LYS A 137 -17.44 19.24 -0.74
C LYS A 137 -16.06 19.14 -1.38
N GLN A 138 -15.83 19.87 -2.46
CA GLN A 138 -14.52 19.87 -3.12
C GLN A 138 -13.41 20.39 -2.19
N ILE A 139 -13.70 21.45 -1.43
CA ILE A 139 -12.77 21.98 -0.42
C ILE A 139 -12.55 20.96 0.72
N GLU A 140 -13.60 20.27 1.16
CA GLU A 140 -13.51 19.24 2.20
C GLU A 140 -12.70 18.01 1.75
N GLU A 141 -12.87 17.56 0.51
CA GLU A 141 -12.09 16.47 -0.07
C GLU A 141 -10.62 16.84 -0.18
N LEU A 142 -10.32 18.06 -0.63
CA LEU A 142 -8.97 18.60 -0.65
C LEU A 142 -8.36 18.63 0.76
N ARG A 143 -9.08 19.14 1.75
CA ARG A 143 -8.65 19.17 3.16
C ARG A 143 -8.33 17.77 3.69
N LYS A 144 -9.18 16.77 3.41
CA LYS A 144 -8.95 15.38 3.82
C LYS A 144 -7.68 14.82 3.19
N GLY A 145 -7.44 15.07 1.91
CA GLY A 145 -6.20 14.66 1.23
C GLY A 145 -4.95 15.31 1.84
N ILE A 146 -5.02 16.61 2.16
CA ILE A 146 -3.94 17.33 2.84
C ILE A 146 -3.65 16.70 4.21
N ILE A 147 -4.69 16.39 5.01
CA ILE A 147 -4.52 15.76 6.32
C ILE A 147 -3.91 14.37 6.18
N GLU A 148 -4.38 13.56 5.23
CA GLU A 148 -3.87 12.22 5.00
C GLU A 148 -2.36 12.23 4.69
N VAL A 149 -1.93 13.10 3.76
CA VAL A 149 -0.51 13.25 3.42
C VAL A 149 0.27 13.80 4.62
N SER A 150 -0.24 14.83 5.30
CA SER A 150 0.43 15.41 6.47
C SER A 150 0.59 14.43 7.63
N SER A 151 -0.32 13.46 7.78
CA SER A 151 -0.28 12.45 8.84
C SER A 151 0.80 11.38 8.62
N LYS A 152 1.30 11.27 7.39
CA LYS A 152 2.38 10.35 7.02
C LYS A 152 3.76 11.01 7.17
N GLU A 153 3.81 12.33 7.29
CA GLU A 153 5.04 13.07 7.57
C GLU A 153 5.45 12.91 9.03
N GLU A 154 6.75 12.72 9.26
CA GLU A 154 7.28 12.78 10.63
C GLU A 154 7.13 14.22 11.18
N ASP A 155 7.28 14.38 12.49
CA ASP A 155 7.21 15.69 13.15
C ASP A 155 8.46 16.54 12.84
N TYR A 156 8.26 17.83 12.61
CA TYR A 156 9.35 18.80 12.49
C TYR A 156 9.60 19.44 13.86
N ASP A 157 10.86 19.75 14.16
CA ASP A 157 11.23 20.51 15.36
C ASP A 157 11.11 22.01 15.11
N ILE A 158 11.56 22.44 13.93
CA ILE A 158 11.80 23.84 13.57
C ILE A 158 11.19 24.11 12.19
N PHE A 159 10.48 25.22 12.05
CA PHE A 159 9.98 25.74 10.78
C PHE A 159 10.74 27.01 10.40
N ILE A 160 11.29 27.07 9.18
CA ILE A 160 11.94 28.28 8.66
C ILE A 160 11.01 28.97 7.67
N CYS A 161 10.57 30.18 8.04
CA CYS A 161 9.68 31.05 7.27
C CYS A 161 10.50 32.21 6.68
N TYR A 162 10.48 32.38 5.36
CA TYR A 162 11.32 33.37 4.67
C TYR A 162 10.85 33.61 3.22
N LYS A 163 11.30 34.71 2.61
CA LYS A 163 11.02 35.02 1.20
C LYS A 163 12.09 34.41 0.29
N GLU A 164 11.75 33.48 -0.60
CA GLU A 164 12.75 32.81 -1.47
C GLU A 164 13.32 33.72 -2.57
N THR A 165 12.46 34.32 -3.39
CA THR A 165 12.83 35.11 -4.58
C THR A 165 12.51 36.61 -4.43
N ALA A 166 13.42 37.45 -4.91
CA ALA A 166 13.21 38.89 -5.11
C ALA A 166 12.46 39.18 -6.43
N GLU A 167 12.10 40.45 -6.65
CA GLU A 167 11.38 40.88 -7.87
C GLU A 167 12.13 40.62 -9.18
N ASP A 168 13.47 40.57 -9.11
CA ASP A 168 14.34 40.24 -10.25
C ASP A 168 14.55 38.73 -10.46
N GLY A 169 13.88 37.89 -9.66
CA GLY A 169 13.98 36.43 -9.71
C GLY A 169 15.22 35.86 -9.01
N GLN A 170 16.11 36.69 -8.46
CA GLN A 170 17.27 36.21 -7.70
C GLN A 170 16.88 35.82 -6.28
N ARG A 171 17.77 35.07 -5.61
CA ARG A 171 17.59 34.72 -4.20
C ARG A 171 17.64 35.98 -3.35
N THR A 172 16.75 36.08 -2.37
CA THR A 172 16.83 37.14 -1.36
C THR A 172 17.97 36.89 -0.38
N ILE A 173 18.36 37.94 0.34
CA ILE A 173 19.29 37.82 1.48
C ILE A 173 18.70 36.89 2.55
N ASP A 174 17.37 36.90 2.72
CA ASP A 174 16.66 36.04 3.67
C ASP A 174 16.88 34.56 3.35
N SER A 175 16.75 34.18 2.07
CA SER A 175 16.98 32.80 1.60
C SER A 175 18.40 32.32 1.91
N VAL A 176 19.39 33.21 1.78
CA VAL A 176 20.80 32.87 2.06
C VAL A 176 21.02 32.69 3.56
N LEU A 177 20.56 33.63 4.38
CA LEU A 177 20.69 33.55 5.85
C LEU A 177 19.94 32.34 6.41
N ALA A 178 18.76 32.05 5.88
CA ALA A 178 17.95 30.90 6.25
C ALA A 178 18.67 29.57 5.93
N GLN A 179 19.34 29.49 4.78
CA GLN A 179 20.11 28.31 4.39
C GLN A 179 21.29 28.04 5.33
N ASP A 180 22.04 29.09 5.71
CA ASP A 180 23.18 28.95 6.62
C ASP A 180 22.72 28.38 7.97
N ILE A 181 21.64 28.95 8.53
CA ILE A 181 21.05 28.49 9.80
C ILE A 181 20.45 27.09 9.67
N TYR A 182 19.80 26.77 8.54
CA TYR A 182 19.28 25.44 8.26
C TYR A 182 20.38 24.38 8.32
N ASN A 183 21.53 24.64 7.67
CA ASN A 183 22.65 23.70 7.66
C ASN A 183 23.16 23.45 9.09
N GLU A 184 23.37 24.51 9.87
CA GLU A 184 23.85 24.40 11.27
C GLU A 184 22.86 23.65 12.18
N LEU A 185 21.55 23.87 12.00
CA LEU A 185 20.51 23.17 12.78
C LEU A 185 20.40 21.69 12.39
N THR A 186 20.51 21.38 11.10
CA THR A 186 20.44 20.01 10.59
C THR A 186 21.68 19.21 11.00
N GLU A 187 22.87 19.81 11.00
CA GLU A 187 24.11 19.21 11.53
C GLU A 187 23.99 18.85 13.02
N LYS A 188 23.17 19.58 13.78
CA LYS A 188 22.83 19.30 15.18
C LYS A 188 21.73 18.25 15.38
N GLY A 189 21.24 17.66 14.28
CA GLY A 189 20.22 16.62 14.26
C GLY A 189 18.82 17.12 14.58
N TYR A 190 18.50 18.38 14.27
CA TYR A 190 17.11 18.86 14.28
C TYR A 190 16.43 18.54 12.96
N ARG A 191 15.15 18.17 13.01
CA ARG A 191 14.33 18.05 11.80
C ARG A 191 13.74 19.43 11.46
N VAL A 192 14.29 20.05 10.43
CA VAL A 192 13.98 21.44 10.06
C VAL A 192 13.18 21.47 8.77
N PHE A 193 12.01 22.11 8.78
CA PHE A 193 11.28 22.41 7.56
C PHE A 193 11.88 23.66 6.90
N PHE A 194 12.34 23.50 5.68
CA PHE A 194 12.89 24.58 4.88
C PHE A 194 12.39 24.42 3.44
N SER A 195 11.46 25.28 3.05
CA SER A 195 10.63 25.10 1.83
C SER A 195 11.45 24.82 0.57
N ARG A 196 12.61 25.45 0.39
CA ARG A 196 13.50 25.20 -0.76
C ARG A 196 14.03 23.76 -0.85
N ILE A 197 14.28 23.11 0.28
CA ILE A 197 14.82 21.74 0.32
C ILE A 197 13.69 20.74 0.49
N THR A 198 12.78 20.98 1.44
CA THR A 198 11.70 20.03 1.77
C THR A 198 10.70 19.88 0.62
N LEU A 199 10.53 20.90 -0.23
CA LEU A 199 9.57 20.87 -1.33
C LEU A 199 10.21 20.71 -2.71
N GLU A 200 11.53 20.47 -2.80
CA GLU A 200 12.28 20.44 -4.08
C GLU A 200 11.78 19.37 -5.05
N ASP A 201 11.36 18.22 -4.51
CA ASP A 201 10.85 17.07 -5.26
C ASP A 201 9.31 17.08 -5.40
N LYS A 202 8.63 18.10 -4.89
CA LYS A 202 7.17 18.19 -4.86
C LYS A 202 6.64 19.08 -5.99
N LEU A 203 5.43 18.78 -6.46
CA LEU A 203 4.74 19.65 -7.40
C LEU A 203 4.06 20.80 -6.64
N GLY A 204 4.02 22.01 -7.23
CA GLY A 204 3.53 23.21 -6.54
C GLY A 204 2.10 23.14 -5.97
N GLN A 205 1.25 22.26 -6.48
CA GLN A 205 -0.10 22.01 -5.96
C GLN A 205 -0.10 21.10 -4.71
N GLU A 206 1.00 20.42 -4.43
CA GLU A 206 1.19 19.49 -3.31
C GLU A 206 2.03 20.07 -2.17
N TYR A 207 2.36 21.37 -2.21
CA TYR A 207 3.19 22.00 -1.17
C TYR A 207 2.47 22.12 0.19
N GLU A 208 1.18 22.49 0.16
CA GLU A 208 0.42 22.77 1.38
C GLU A 208 0.36 21.60 2.38
N PRO A 209 0.18 20.32 2.00
CA PRO A 209 0.28 19.20 2.93
C PRO A 209 1.52 19.19 3.81
N TYR A 210 2.70 19.44 3.22
CA TYR A 210 3.98 19.42 3.94
C TYR A 210 4.16 20.69 4.77
N ILE A 211 3.75 21.85 4.25
CA ILE A 211 3.74 23.12 5.00
C ILE A 211 2.82 22.99 6.23
N PHE A 212 1.64 22.38 6.06
CA PHE A 212 0.68 22.14 7.12
C PHE A 212 1.23 21.18 8.18
N ALA A 213 1.85 20.07 7.76
CA ALA A 213 2.51 19.13 8.68
C ALA A 213 3.58 19.85 9.52
N ALA A 214 4.43 20.64 8.88
CA ALA A 214 5.51 21.35 9.53
C ALA A 214 5.04 22.45 10.48
N LEU A 215 4.04 23.26 10.10
CA LEU A 215 3.48 24.30 10.98
C LEU A 215 2.87 23.71 12.26
N ASN A 216 2.18 22.57 12.15
CA ASN A 216 1.51 21.94 13.28
C ASN A 216 2.47 21.17 14.19
N SER A 217 3.51 20.54 13.66
CA SER A 217 4.50 19.79 14.45
C SER A 217 5.59 20.68 15.06
N ALA A 218 6.11 21.67 14.31
CA ALA A 218 7.24 22.51 14.74
C ALA A 218 6.98 23.23 16.06
N LYS A 219 7.92 23.11 17.00
CA LYS A 219 7.91 23.83 18.27
C LYS A 219 8.51 25.22 18.15
N VAL A 220 9.42 25.42 17.21
CA VAL A 220 10.06 26.72 16.96
C VAL A 220 9.82 27.15 15.52
N MET A 221 9.38 28.39 15.30
CA MET A 221 9.42 29.03 13.99
C MET A 221 10.48 30.12 13.96
N LEU A 222 11.33 30.10 12.94
CA LEU A 222 12.28 31.18 12.63
C LEU A 222 11.73 31.98 11.45
N ALA A 223 11.34 33.23 11.70
CA ALA A 223 10.80 34.11 10.66
C ALA A 223 11.90 35.09 10.21
N PHE A 224 12.44 34.90 9.01
CA PHE A 224 13.52 35.72 8.47
C PHE A 224 12.98 36.90 7.67
N GLY A 225 13.53 38.10 7.91
CA GLY A 225 13.22 39.26 7.11
C GLY A 225 14.30 40.35 7.17
N THR A 226 14.72 40.80 5.99
CA THR A 226 15.68 41.90 5.78
C THR A 226 15.05 43.18 5.24
N SER A 227 13.75 43.17 4.94
CA SER A 227 12.97 44.34 4.50
C SER A 227 11.52 44.25 5.00
N TYR A 228 10.82 45.40 5.01
CA TYR A 228 9.38 45.45 5.28
C TYR A 228 8.60 44.53 4.32
N ASP A 229 8.94 44.58 3.03
CA ASP A 229 8.26 43.83 1.98
C ASP A 229 8.46 42.32 2.12
N ASN A 230 9.61 41.85 2.61
CA ASN A 230 9.87 40.43 2.78
C ASN A 230 9.03 39.83 3.91
N TYR A 231 8.94 40.51 5.07
CA TYR A 231 8.08 40.07 6.17
C TYR A 231 6.59 40.10 5.82
N ASN A 232 6.20 41.06 4.96
CA ASN A 232 4.82 41.26 4.53
C ASN A 232 4.49 40.57 3.20
N ALA A 233 5.42 39.81 2.63
CA ALA A 233 5.14 39.02 1.44
C ALA A 233 3.99 38.04 1.74
N VAL A 234 3.06 37.90 0.78
CA VAL A 234 1.78 37.18 0.97
C VAL A 234 1.96 35.82 1.65
N TRP A 235 2.92 35.02 1.15
CA TRP A 235 3.22 33.68 1.67
C TRP A 235 3.89 33.69 3.05
N VAL A 236 4.89 34.55 3.25
CA VAL A 236 5.63 34.68 4.53
C VAL A 236 4.66 35.09 5.63
N LYS A 237 3.82 36.09 5.34
CA LYS A 237 2.77 36.57 6.24
C LYS A 237 1.73 35.51 6.59
N ASN A 238 1.36 34.69 5.62
CA ASN A 238 0.45 33.58 5.84
C ASN A 238 1.03 32.54 6.83
N GLU A 239 2.29 32.15 6.64
CA GLU A 239 2.96 31.15 7.49
C GLU A 239 3.14 31.65 8.94
N TRP A 240 3.77 32.81 9.15
CA TRP A 240 3.96 33.31 10.51
C TRP A 240 2.64 33.69 11.16
N GLY A 241 1.65 34.17 10.40
CA GLY A 241 0.32 34.47 10.90
C GLY A 241 -0.38 33.23 11.48
N ARG A 242 -0.33 32.10 10.76
CA ARG A 242 -0.85 30.80 11.23
C ARG A 242 -0.10 30.32 12.46
N PHE A 243 1.22 30.42 12.47
CA PHE A 243 2.02 29.99 13.62
C PHE A 243 1.73 30.82 14.88
N LEU A 244 1.52 32.14 14.75
CA LEU A 244 1.07 32.98 15.86
C LEU A 244 -0.31 32.59 16.41
N GLN A 245 -1.22 32.09 15.56
CA GLN A 245 -2.50 31.55 16.03
C GLN A 245 -2.29 30.26 16.80
N LEU A 246 -1.44 29.35 16.31
CA LEU A 246 -1.07 28.12 17.01
C LEU A 246 -0.40 28.39 18.36
N MET A 247 0.43 29.43 18.47
CA MET A 247 1.03 29.85 19.75
C MET A 247 0.01 30.33 20.79
N LYS A 248 -1.17 30.80 20.36
CA LYS A 248 -2.24 31.18 21.31
C LYS A 248 -2.89 29.94 21.93
N SER A 249 -3.00 28.85 21.18
CA SER A 249 -3.56 27.58 21.65
C SER A 249 -2.52 26.67 22.32
N ASP A 250 -1.26 26.69 21.87
CA ASP A 250 -0.17 25.86 22.37
C ASP A 250 0.99 26.74 22.87
N GLN A 251 1.11 26.85 24.20
CA GLN A 251 2.14 27.65 24.85
C GLN A 251 3.57 27.08 24.70
N LYS A 252 3.73 25.86 24.17
CA LYS A 252 5.06 25.28 23.89
C LYS A 252 5.68 25.80 22.60
N LYS A 253 4.86 26.36 21.69
CA LYS A 253 5.34 26.91 20.42
C LYS A 253 5.95 28.29 20.62
N THR A 254 7.09 28.54 19.96
CA THR A 254 7.81 29.81 20.04
C THR A 254 8.17 30.32 18.65
N LEU A 255 7.84 31.57 18.35
CA LEU A 255 8.28 32.25 17.13
C LEU A 255 9.42 33.22 17.47
N ILE A 256 10.52 33.11 16.72
CA ILE A 256 11.70 33.96 16.84
C ILE A 256 11.83 34.77 15.53
N PRO A 257 11.58 36.09 15.57
CA PRO A 257 11.87 36.95 14.43
C PRO A 257 13.38 37.10 14.24
N CYS A 258 13.88 36.78 13.05
CA CYS A 258 15.29 36.81 12.68
C CYS A 258 15.49 37.90 11.63
N PHE A 259 16.19 38.98 11.99
CA PHE A 259 16.30 40.14 11.11
C PHE A 259 17.73 40.62 10.93
N LYS A 260 17.98 41.36 9.85
CA LYS A 260 19.29 41.99 9.60
C LYS A 260 19.09 43.30 8.87
N ASN A 261 19.71 44.37 9.37
CA ASN A 261 19.75 45.71 8.75
C ASN A 261 18.37 46.33 8.44
N ILE A 262 17.35 46.05 9.27
CA ILE A 262 16.00 46.60 9.16
C ILE A 262 15.66 47.45 10.38
N ASP A 263 14.84 48.49 10.18
CA ASP A 263 14.37 49.34 11.28
C ASP A 263 13.28 48.63 12.10
N ALA A 264 13.19 48.93 13.40
CA ALA A 264 12.16 48.37 14.28
C ALA A 264 10.72 48.69 13.82
N TYR A 265 10.50 49.80 13.11
CA TYR A 265 9.19 50.17 12.55
C TYR A 265 8.78 49.31 11.34
N ASP A 266 9.74 48.71 10.65
CA ASP A 266 9.52 47.87 9.47
C ASP A 266 9.26 46.40 9.84
N ILE A 267 9.45 46.04 11.11
CA ILE A 267 9.11 44.73 11.66
C ILE A 267 7.59 44.66 11.88
N PRO A 268 6.91 43.55 11.55
CA PRO A 268 5.48 43.36 11.83
C PRO A 268 5.12 43.70 13.27
N LYS A 269 4.06 44.48 13.48
CA LYS A 269 3.63 44.95 14.82
C LYS A 269 3.24 43.77 15.72
N GLU A 270 2.81 42.68 15.12
CA GLU A 270 2.50 41.41 15.74
C GLU A 270 3.71 40.80 16.47
N PHE A 271 4.93 41.10 16.02
CA PHE A 271 6.18 40.62 16.62
C PHE A 271 6.69 41.48 17.77
N ALA A 272 6.07 42.63 18.07
CA ALA A 272 6.57 43.58 19.06
C ALA A 272 6.72 42.99 20.49
N LYS A 273 6.03 41.88 20.79
CA LYS A 273 6.10 41.18 22.09
C LYS A 273 7.01 39.95 22.08
N LEU A 274 7.64 39.63 20.95
CA LEU A 274 8.48 38.44 20.78
C LEU A 274 9.96 38.78 20.95
N GLN A 275 10.73 37.80 21.39
CA GLN A 275 12.18 37.94 21.43
C GLN A 275 12.74 37.79 20.03
N ALA A 276 13.24 38.88 19.46
CA ALA A 276 13.83 38.91 18.12
C ALA A 276 15.36 38.79 18.16
N GLN A 277 15.93 38.20 17.11
CA GLN A 277 17.36 38.01 16.93
C GLN A 277 17.89 38.87 15.77
N ASP A 278 18.88 39.69 16.07
CA ASP A 278 19.59 40.51 15.08
C ASP A 278 20.79 39.74 14.51
N LEU A 279 20.65 39.25 13.28
CA LEU A 279 21.66 38.50 12.53
C LEU A 279 22.76 39.39 11.92
N GLY A 280 22.69 40.71 12.10
CA GLY A 280 23.77 41.63 11.73
C GLY A 280 24.94 41.61 12.72
N LYS A 281 24.75 41.05 13.92
CA LYS A 281 25.77 41.02 14.98
C LYS A 281 26.69 39.80 14.87
N VAL A 282 27.97 40.01 15.18
CA VAL A 282 28.96 38.92 15.24
C VAL A 282 28.56 37.91 16.32
N GLY A 283 28.46 36.63 15.95
CA GLY A 283 28.04 35.55 16.86
C GLY A 283 26.52 35.34 16.98
N ALA A 284 25.70 36.14 16.30
CA ALA A 284 24.24 36.05 16.38
C ALA A 284 23.67 34.68 16.00
N SER A 285 24.22 34.01 14.97
CA SER A 285 23.82 32.65 14.58
C SER A 285 24.05 31.64 15.70
N GLN A 286 25.18 31.73 16.39
CA GLN A 286 25.53 30.83 17.49
C GLN A 286 24.61 31.06 18.70
N ASP A 287 24.28 32.31 19.00
CA ASP A 287 23.36 32.65 20.09
C ASP A 287 21.93 32.23 19.79
N LEU A 288 21.49 32.37 18.53
CA LEU A 288 20.21 31.87 18.05
C LEU A 288 20.10 30.35 18.27
N ILE A 289 21.08 29.59 17.81
CA ILE A 289 21.12 28.14 17.94
C ILE A 289 21.13 27.70 19.41
N LYS A 290 21.90 28.38 20.28
CA LYS A 290 21.87 28.12 21.73
C LYS A 290 20.49 28.42 22.34
N GLY A 291 19.83 29.48 21.88
CA GLY A 291 18.47 29.82 22.29
C GLY A 291 17.48 28.72 21.92
N ILE A 292 17.58 28.21 20.69
CA ILE A 292 16.78 27.09 20.20
C ILE A 292 17.05 25.82 21.02
N ASP A 293 18.31 25.49 21.28
CA ASP A 293 18.70 24.35 22.13
C ASP A 293 18.04 24.43 23.52
N LYS A 294 17.94 25.64 24.09
CA LYS A 294 17.28 25.84 25.38
C LYS A 294 15.76 25.65 25.30
N ILE A 295 15.12 26.14 24.24
CA ILE A 295 13.67 26.03 24.04
C ILE A 295 13.28 24.55 23.80
N LEU A 296 14.07 23.83 23.02
CA LEU A 296 13.84 22.42 22.68
C LEU A 296 14.37 21.46 23.75
N GLY A 297 14.98 21.96 24.83
CA GLY A 297 15.39 21.16 25.98
C GLY A 297 16.70 20.40 25.83
N LYS A 298 17.57 20.74 24.86
CA LYS A 298 18.91 20.13 24.70
C LYS A 298 19.97 20.69 25.67
N ASN A 299 19.59 21.48 26.69
CA ASN A 299 20.52 22.01 27.69
C ASN A 299 20.02 21.87 29.14
N GLU A 300 19.89 20.62 29.59
CA GLU A 300 20.32 20.21 30.93
C GLU A 300 21.29 19.03 30.76
N ASN A 301 22.57 19.37 30.51
CA ASN A 301 23.76 18.75 31.08
C ASN A 301 25.01 19.26 30.35
N LYS A 302 25.60 20.31 30.90
CA LYS A 302 27.00 20.67 30.62
C LYS A 302 27.90 19.64 31.30
N ASP A 303 28.08 18.49 30.64
CA ASP A 303 29.23 17.58 30.82
C ASP A 303 29.52 16.70 29.57
N ASP A 304 28.81 16.89 28.44
CA ASP A 304 28.94 16.04 27.24
C ASP A 304 29.88 16.59 26.14
N LEU A 305 31.09 17.03 26.51
CA LEU A 305 32.19 17.23 25.55
C LEU A 305 33.35 16.22 25.71
N GLU A 306 33.20 15.22 26.58
CA GLU A 306 34.06 14.03 26.62
C GLU A 306 33.29 12.69 26.60
N LEU A 307 31.98 12.69 26.38
CA LEU A 307 31.09 11.52 26.51
C LEU A 307 30.52 10.93 25.20
N SER A 308 31.17 11.14 24.05
CA SER A 308 31.03 10.20 22.91
C SER A 308 31.82 8.89 23.13
N ARG A 309 32.34 8.69 24.34
CA ARG A 309 32.64 7.38 24.92
C ARG A 309 31.83 7.28 26.21
N THR A 310 31.01 6.23 26.28
CA THR A 310 30.35 5.66 27.48
C THR A 310 29.12 6.39 28.04
N ASN A 311 27.92 6.02 27.59
CA ASN A 311 27.04 5.02 28.24
C ASN A 311 25.61 5.11 27.65
N ASN A 312 25.26 4.29 26.64
CA ASN A 312 24.58 3.02 26.90
C ASN A 312 25.01 2.35 28.22
N SER A 313 24.17 2.49 29.23
CA SER A 313 23.95 1.43 30.20
C SER A 313 22.50 0.99 30.02
N GLY A 314 22.17 -0.12 29.35
CA GLY A 314 22.88 -1.40 29.35
C GLY A 314 23.88 -1.63 28.22
N LYS A 315 24.90 -2.41 28.57
CA LYS A 315 25.89 -3.05 27.71
C LYS A 315 25.35 -3.33 26.31
N GLU A 316 25.85 -2.61 25.31
CA GLU A 316 25.70 -3.04 23.92
C GLU A 316 26.56 -4.31 23.76
N ASN A 317 25.90 -5.47 23.67
CA ASN A 317 26.56 -6.76 23.67
C ASN A 317 27.50 -6.86 22.45
N PRO A 318 28.83 -6.99 22.62
CA PRO A 318 29.80 -7.01 21.52
C PRO A 318 29.55 -8.13 20.50
N LEU A 319 28.87 -9.20 20.92
CA LEU A 319 28.48 -10.29 20.03
C LEU A 319 27.34 -9.87 19.10
N VAL A 320 26.36 -9.11 19.58
CA VAL A 320 25.28 -8.55 18.73
C VAL A 320 25.89 -7.66 17.65
N LYS A 321 26.83 -6.77 18.02
CA LYS A 321 27.54 -5.91 17.07
C LYS A 321 28.32 -6.69 16.01
N ARG A 322 29.01 -7.77 16.40
CA ARG A 322 29.71 -8.66 15.45
C ARG A 322 28.76 -9.45 14.56
N GLY A 323 27.59 -9.79 15.08
CA GLY A 323 26.52 -10.43 14.31
C GLY A 323 26.07 -9.52 13.16
N TYR A 324 25.77 -8.24 13.44
CA TYR A 324 25.38 -7.27 12.41
C TYR A 324 26.47 -7.03 11.37
N ILE A 325 27.75 -6.91 11.79
CA ILE A 325 28.87 -6.83 10.84
C ILE A 325 28.92 -8.08 9.93
N SER A 326 28.64 -9.26 10.49
CA SER A 326 28.64 -10.50 9.68
C SER A 326 27.44 -10.60 8.74
N LEU A 327 26.32 -9.92 9.03
CA LEU A 327 25.19 -9.78 8.09
C LEU A 327 25.61 -8.90 6.90
N GLU A 328 26.30 -7.78 7.16
CA GLU A 328 26.85 -6.91 6.11
C GLU A 328 27.88 -7.64 5.22
N ASP A 329 28.66 -8.55 5.82
CA ASP A 329 29.61 -9.42 5.10
C ASP A 329 28.93 -10.60 4.34
N PHE A 330 27.60 -10.69 4.35
CA PHE A 330 26.80 -11.81 3.80
C PHE A 330 27.13 -13.19 4.41
N ASP A 331 27.78 -13.22 5.58
CA ASP A 331 28.14 -14.44 6.30
C ASP A 331 27.05 -14.83 7.30
N TRP A 332 25.90 -15.25 6.77
CA TRP A 332 24.67 -15.54 7.51
C TRP A 332 24.86 -16.52 8.67
N LYS A 333 25.69 -17.54 8.44
CA LYS A 333 25.92 -18.60 9.42
C LYS A 333 26.74 -18.09 10.60
N LYS A 334 27.72 -17.23 10.32
CA LYS A 334 28.56 -16.60 11.34
C LYS A 334 27.82 -15.48 12.08
N ALA A 335 26.97 -14.74 11.37
CA ALA A 335 26.04 -13.80 11.98
C ALA A 335 25.11 -14.51 12.98
N ASP A 336 24.47 -15.60 12.57
CA ASP A 336 23.59 -16.40 13.42
C ASP A 336 24.31 -16.94 14.67
N ASP A 337 25.56 -17.43 14.53
CA ASP A 337 26.39 -17.88 15.66
C ASP A 337 26.67 -16.75 16.67
N PHE A 338 26.99 -15.55 16.18
CA PHE A 338 27.22 -14.40 17.05
C PHE A 338 25.96 -13.98 17.80
N PHE A 339 24.79 -13.99 17.15
CA PHE A 339 23.53 -13.67 17.81
C PHE A 339 23.09 -14.77 18.79
N GLU A 340 23.29 -16.05 18.47
CA GLU A 340 22.98 -17.14 19.40
C GLU A 340 23.83 -17.05 20.67
N ARG A 341 25.13 -16.79 20.51
CA ARG A 341 26.03 -16.58 21.64
C ARG A 341 25.73 -15.31 22.43
N ALA A 342 25.14 -14.30 21.79
CA ALA A 342 24.63 -13.13 22.48
C ALA A 342 23.40 -13.50 23.33
N LEU A 343 22.49 -14.32 22.80
CA LEU A 343 21.30 -14.81 23.50
C LEU A 343 21.61 -15.79 24.63
N ASP A 344 22.70 -16.56 24.53
CA ASP A 344 23.22 -17.36 25.66
C ASP A 344 23.58 -16.48 26.88
N GLN A 345 23.97 -15.22 26.63
CA GLN A 345 24.29 -14.25 27.68
C GLN A 345 23.08 -13.42 28.10
N GLU A 346 22.26 -13.01 27.13
CA GLU A 346 21.09 -12.15 27.31
C GLU A 346 19.88 -12.74 26.56
N PRO A 347 19.14 -13.68 27.19
CA PRO A 347 18.06 -14.43 26.52
C PRO A 347 16.88 -13.59 26.02
N GLU A 348 16.75 -12.36 26.53
CA GLU A 348 15.69 -11.40 26.22
C GLU A 348 16.18 -10.25 25.32
N ASN A 349 17.37 -10.37 24.70
CA ASN A 349 17.89 -9.32 23.83
C ASN A 349 17.14 -9.27 22.49
N ALA A 350 16.27 -8.27 22.32
CA ALA A 350 15.44 -8.10 21.13
C ALA A 350 16.25 -7.88 19.84
N TRP A 351 17.37 -7.16 19.93
CA TRP A 351 18.27 -6.88 18.80
C TRP A 351 18.99 -8.14 18.32
N ALA A 352 19.34 -9.05 19.22
CA ALA A 352 19.88 -10.36 18.83
C ALA A 352 18.83 -11.21 18.10
N TYR A 353 17.57 -11.20 18.55
CA TYR A 353 16.47 -11.87 17.83
C TYR A 353 16.18 -11.24 16.47
N LEU A 354 16.25 -9.90 16.35
CA LEU A 354 16.18 -9.21 15.07
C LEU A 354 17.33 -9.66 14.14
N GLY A 355 18.56 -9.70 14.65
CA GLY A 355 19.72 -10.16 13.89
C GLY A 355 19.57 -11.60 13.39
N LYS A 356 19.03 -12.51 14.21
CA LYS A 356 18.69 -13.88 13.77
C LYS A 356 17.59 -13.92 12.72
N LEU A 357 16.56 -13.08 12.84
CA LEU A 357 15.52 -12.93 11.82
C LEU A 357 16.12 -12.45 10.49
N MET A 358 17.05 -11.50 10.54
CA MET A 358 17.73 -10.98 9.35
C MET A 358 18.64 -12.05 8.70
N ALA A 359 19.35 -12.85 9.51
CA ALA A 359 20.12 -14.00 9.01
C ALA A 359 19.22 -15.08 8.37
N GLU A 360 18.06 -15.36 8.98
CA GLU A 360 17.04 -16.30 8.50
C GLU A 360 16.47 -15.85 7.13
N LEU A 361 16.15 -14.56 7.00
CA LEU A 361 15.59 -13.97 5.80
C LEU A 361 16.65 -13.52 4.78
N ARG A 362 17.94 -13.62 5.13
CA ARG A 362 19.10 -13.22 4.32
C ARG A 362 19.08 -11.76 3.86
N VAL A 363 18.75 -10.88 4.80
CA VAL A 363 18.80 -9.43 4.61
C VAL A 363 19.97 -8.84 5.39
N CYS A 364 20.62 -7.84 4.81
CA CYS A 364 21.83 -7.24 5.38
C CYS A 364 21.48 -6.06 6.28
N ARG A 365 20.42 -5.32 5.93
CA ARG A 365 19.95 -4.13 6.64
C ARG A 365 18.50 -4.30 7.11
N GLN A 366 18.15 -3.63 8.19
CA GLN A 366 16.83 -3.78 8.81
C GLN A 366 15.71 -3.33 7.86
N GLU A 367 15.96 -2.29 7.07
CA GLU A 367 15.00 -1.69 6.15
C GLU A 367 14.61 -2.64 5.01
N GLU A 368 15.55 -3.50 4.59
CA GLU A 368 15.35 -4.54 3.56
C GLU A 368 14.34 -5.61 4.00
N LEU A 369 13.98 -5.68 5.30
CA LEU A 369 12.88 -6.51 5.76
C LEU A 369 11.57 -6.13 5.07
N ALA A 370 11.35 -4.85 4.74
CA ALA A 370 10.16 -4.40 4.01
C ALA A 370 10.07 -5.00 2.59
N ASP A 371 11.19 -5.46 2.03
CA ASP A 371 11.25 -5.99 0.67
C ASP A 371 11.05 -7.50 0.60
N CYS A 372 10.95 -8.19 1.74
CA CYS A 372 10.71 -9.63 1.81
C CYS A 372 9.42 -10.03 1.08
N SER A 373 9.47 -11.09 0.28
CA SER A 373 8.33 -11.56 -0.54
C SER A 373 7.09 -11.96 0.26
N LYS A 374 7.26 -12.39 1.52
CA LYS A 374 6.17 -12.80 2.40
C LYS A 374 6.30 -12.15 3.78
N PRO A 375 5.18 -11.86 4.45
CA PRO A 375 5.19 -11.46 5.85
C PRO A 375 5.92 -12.51 6.71
N PHE A 376 6.74 -12.04 7.64
CA PHE A 376 7.57 -12.87 8.53
C PHE A 376 7.05 -12.88 9.98
N ASP A 377 5.81 -12.44 10.18
CA ASP A 377 5.12 -12.39 11.47
C ASP A 377 4.98 -13.77 12.15
N ASN A 378 5.02 -14.83 11.34
CA ASN A 378 5.06 -16.22 11.81
C ASN A 378 6.43 -16.69 12.33
N SER A 379 7.52 -15.99 12.02
CA SER A 379 8.86 -16.37 12.47
C SER A 379 8.95 -16.35 14.00
N LYS A 380 9.61 -17.37 14.56
CA LYS A 380 9.88 -17.44 16.00
C LYS A 380 10.77 -16.28 16.44
N ASN A 381 11.70 -15.85 15.59
CA ASN A 381 12.62 -14.76 15.87
C ASN A 381 11.88 -13.42 15.88
N PHE A 382 10.98 -13.19 14.91
CA PHE A 382 10.09 -12.02 14.91
C PHE A 382 9.25 -11.94 16.19
N LYS A 383 8.55 -13.02 16.56
CA LYS A 383 7.69 -13.04 17.75
C LYS A 383 8.46 -12.69 19.03
N LYS A 384 9.72 -13.12 19.12
CA LYS A 384 10.60 -12.80 20.26
C LYS A 384 11.15 -11.38 20.19
N ALA A 385 11.50 -10.87 19.00
CA ALA A 385 11.91 -9.49 18.80
C ALA A 385 10.78 -8.51 19.18
N ILE A 386 9.53 -8.80 18.81
CA ILE A 386 8.36 -8.02 19.23
C ILE A 386 8.09 -8.15 20.73
N LYS A 387 8.28 -9.33 21.31
CA LYS A 387 8.01 -9.57 22.74
C LYS A 387 8.95 -8.79 23.66
N TYR A 388 10.22 -8.69 23.30
CA TYR A 388 11.27 -8.07 24.14
C TYR A 388 11.73 -6.70 23.64
N GLY A 389 11.26 -6.26 22.48
CA GLY A 389 11.64 -4.99 21.85
C GLY A 389 11.04 -3.78 22.55
N ASP A 390 11.65 -2.61 22.31
CA ASP A 390 11.06 -1.34 22.68
C ASP A 390 10.00 -0.89 21.66
N ASP A 391 9.24 0.16 21.99
CA ASP A 391 8.14 0.64 21.15
C ASP A 391 8.63 1.07 19.74
N VAL A 392 9.89 1.51 19.63
CA VAL A 392 10.50 1.93 18.36
C VAL A 392 10.73 0.71 17.46
N LEU A 393 11.41 -0.32 17.97
CA LEU A 393 11.66 -1.55 17.23
C LEU A 393 10.35 -2.28 16.89
N ILE A 394 9.41 -2.34 17.83
CA ILE A 394 8.10 -2.95 17.62
C ILE A 394 7.34 -2.23 16.50
N SER A 395 7.33 -0.89 16.51
CA SER A 395 6.63 -0.11 15.49
C SER A 395 7.28 -0.25 14.11
N ALA A 396 8.61 -0.25 14.04
CA ALA A 396 9.34 -0.47 12.79
C ALA A 396 9.04 -1.84 12.18
N LEU A 397 9.13 -2.91 12.98
CA LEU A 397 8.86 -4.27 12.52
C LEU A 397 7.42 -4.49 12.07
N LYS A 398 6.43 -3.87 12.74
CA LYS A 398 5.04 -3.88 12.30
C LYS A 398 4.85 -3.12 10.99
N SER A 399 5.46 -1.94 10.86
CA SER A 399 5.42 -1.14 9.62
C SER A 399 5.96 -1.90 8.42
N TYR A 400 7.03 -2.70 8.57
CA TYR A 400 7.53 -3.54 7.48
C TYR A 400 6.54 -4.65 7.10
N ILE A 401 5.89 -5.30 8.07
CA ILE A 401 4.84 -6.28 7.80
C ILE A 401 3.66 -5.64 7.06
N ASP A 402 3.25 -4.44 7.48
CA ASP A 402 2.15 -3.71 6.84
C ASP A 402 2.50 -3.37 5.37
N LYS A 403 3.73 -2.90 5.10
CA LYS A 403 4.20 -2.63 3.73
C LYS A 403 4.17 -3.88 2.84
N ILE A 404 4.67 -5.02 3.34
CA ILE A 404 4.62 -6.29 2.59
C ILE A 404 3.17 -6.70 2.34
N THR A 405 2.31 -6.57 3.34
CA THR A 405 0.90 -6.97 3.25
C THR A 405 0.15 -6.15 2.22
N VAL A 406 0.34 -4.82 2.22
CA VAL A 406 -0.27 -3.92 1.23
C VAL A 406 0.21 -4.27 -0.18
N ARG A 407 1.53 -4.40 -0.38
CA ARG A 407 2.09 -4.75 -1.70
C ARG A 407 1.55 -6.07 -2.23
N ASN A 408 1.54 -7.11 -1.38
CA ASN A 408 1.06 -8.43 -1.76
C ASN A 408 -0.46 -8.42 -2.05
N GLN A 409 -1.23 -7.63 -1.30
CA GLN A 409 -2.67 -7.45 -1.56
C GLN A 409 -2.93 -6.72 -2.88
N GLU A 410 -2.16 -5.68 -3.21
CA GLU A 410 -2.27 -4.99 -4.50
C GLU A 410 -1.94 -5.92 -5.68
N GLU A 411 -0.88 -6.74 -5.55
CA GLU A 411 -0.53 -7.74 -6.55
C GLU A 411 -1.66 -8.77 -6.74
N LEU A 412 -2.25 -9.22 -5.63
CA LEU A 412 -3.39 -10.13 -5.62
C LEU A 412 -4.63 -9.49 -6.30
N ASP A 413 -5.01 -8.27 -5.91
CA ASP A 413 -6.15 -7.56 -6.47
C ASP A 413 -5.98 -7.36 -7.98
N ASN A 414 -4.76 -7.10 -8.45
CA ASN A 414 -4.44 -7.00 -9.87
C ASN A 414 -4.66 -8.34 -10.60
N LYS A 415 -4.15 -9.46 -10.06
CA LYS A 415 -4.36 -10.80 -10.63
C LYS A 415 -5.85 -11.16 -10.66
N VAL A 416 -6.58 -10.82 -9.61
CA VAL A 416 -8.02 -11.07 -9.47
C VAL A 416 -8.84 -10.21 -10.43
N ALA A 417 -8.46 -8.96 -10.65
CA ALA A 417 -9.14 -8.06 -11.59
C ALA A 417 -9.06 -8.56 -13.04
N ILE A 418 -7.91 -9.10 -13.45
CA ILE A 418 -7.72 -9.77 -14.76
C ILE A 418 -8.71 -10.94 -14.89
N ILE A 419 -8.79 -11.80 -13.88
CA ILE A 419 -9.69 -12.97 -13.94
C ILE A 419 -11.16 -12.52 -13.92
N ALA A 420 -11.51 -11.51 -13.12
CA ALA A 420 -12.87 -11.00 -13.03
C ALA A 420 -13.37 -10.31 -14.32
N SER A 421 -12.49 -9.62 -15.07
CA SER A 421 -12.88 -9.03 -16.37
C SER A 421 -13.20 -10.11 -17.40
N VAL A 422 -12.36 -11.14 -17.44
CA VAL A 422 -12.48 -12.32 -18.27
C VAL A 422 -13.77 -13.11 -17.94
N LEU A 423 -14.14 -13.22 -16.66
CA LEU A 423 -15.40 -13.85 -16.20
C LEU A 423 -16.66 -13.03 -16.54
N ARG A 424 -16.63 -11.71 -16.38
CA ARG A 424 -17.75 -10.82 -16.76
C ARG A 424 -18.02 -10.88 -18.26
N ALA A 425 -16.97 -10.94 -19.08
CA ALA A 425 -17.10 -11.16 -20.51
C ALA A 425 -17.77 -12.51 -20.85
N GLY A 426 -17.70 -13.53 -20.01
CA GLY A 426 -18.45 -14.79 -20.21
C GLY A 426 -19.96 -14.67 -19.94
N ASN A 427 -20.37 -13.77 -19.04
CA ASN A 427 -21.76 -13.64 -18.56
C ASN A 427 -22.60 -12.57 -19.29
N ASP A 428 -21.99 -11.59 -19.95
CA ASP A 428 -22.71 -10.58 -20.72
C ASP A 428 -23.24 -11.17 -22.04
N GLY A 429 -24.57 -11.23 -22.14
CA GLY A 429 -25.34 -12.05 -23.07
C GLY A 429 -25.03 -11.91 -24.57
N ASN A 430 -25.01 -13.07 -25.24
CA ASN A 430 -25.52 -13.37 -26.60
C ASN A 430 -25.56 -12.24 -27.65
N ARG A 431 -24.49 -11.47 -27.85
CA ARG A 431 -24.30 -10.71 -29.08
C ARG A 431 -23.07 -11.21 -29.81
N GLU A 432 -23.30 -11.79 -30.98
CA GLU A 432 -22.27 -12.19 -31.94
C GLU A 432 -21.63 -10.91 -32.53
N LEU A 433 -20.30 -10.87 -32.57
CA LEU A 433 -19.58 -9.80 -33.26
C LEU A 433 -19.75 -9.97 -34.76
N THR A 434 -20.02 -8.89 -35.46
CA THR A 434 -19.95 -8.84 -36.92
C THR A 434 -18.52 -9.08 -37.40
N SER A 435 -18.36 -9.50 -38.65
CA SER A 435 -17.03 -9.72 -39.26
C SER A 435 -16.13 -8.48 -39.16
N ASP A 436 -16.72 -7.29 -39.29
CA ASP A 436 -15.99 -6.01 -39.21
C ASP A 436 -15.56 -5.71 -37.77
N GLU A 437 -16.45 -5.87 -36.79
CA GLU A 437 -16.11 -5.71 -35.36
C GLU A 437 -15.01 -6.71 -34.92
N ARG A 438 -15.00 -7.93 -35.49
CA ARG A 438 -13.96 -8.95 -35.21
C ARG A 438 -12.61 -8.57 -35.81
N ILE A 439 -12.59 -8.02 -37.01
CA ILE A 439 -11.38 -7.51 -37.65
C ILE A 439 -10.80 -6.33 -36.85
N ASP A 440 -11.65 -5.42 -36.39
CA ASP A 440 -11.20 -4.26 -35.61
C ASP A 440 -10.67 -4.67 -34.23
N SER A 441 -11.31 -5.65 -33.58
CA SER A 441 -10.81 -6.25 -32.34
C SER A 441 -9.46 -6.94 -32.53
N LEU A 442 -9.25 -7.65 -33.66
CA LEU A 442 -7.97 -8.27 -33.98
C LEU A 442 -6.85 -7.24 -34.18
N LYS A 443 -7.15 -6.12 -34.83
CA LYS A 443 -6.19 -5.00 -34.99
C LYS A 443 -5.84 -4.36 -33.65
N GLU A 444 -6.85 -4.14 -32.80
CA GLU A 444 -6.63 -3.61 -31.44
C GLU A 444 -5.73 -4.56 -30.64
N ARG A 445 -5.97 -5.87 -30.71
CA ARG A 445 -5.12 -6.88 -30.06
C ARG A 445 -3.68 -6.84 -30.51
N GLU A 446 -3.43 -6.75 -31.82
CA GLU A 446 -2.06 -6.67 -32.35
C GLU A 446 -1.34 -5.41 -31.87
N SER A 447 -2.03 -4.27 -31.88
CA SER A 447 -1.49 -3.01 -31.35
C SER A 447 -1.15 -3.12 -29.86
N LEU A 448 -2.00 -3.77 -29.07
CA LEU A 448 -1.77 -3.94 -27.63
C LEU A 448 -0.64 -4.93 -27.34
N LYS A 449 -0.48 -5.99 -28.13
CA LYS A 449 0.65 -6.92 -27.99
C LYS A 449 2.01 -6.27 -28.27
N GLU A 450 2.06 -5.35 -29.24
CA GLU A 450 3.28 -4.58 -29.47
C GLU A 450 3.58 -3.64 -28.29
N ARG A 451 2.55 -3.01 -27.71
CA ARG A 451 2.69 -2.19 -26.50
C ARG A 451 3.11 -2.99 -25.28
N GLU A 452 2.56 -4.19 -25.08
CA GLU A 452 2.94 -5.13 -24.02
C GLU A 452 4.44 -5.44 -24.08
N LYS A 453 4.93 -5.78 -25.28
CA LYS A 453 6.34 -6.08 -25.52
C LYS A 453 7.24 -4.88 -25.22
N GLU A 454 6.85 -3.68 -25.67
CA GLU A 454 7.57 -2.44 -25.42
C GLU A 454 7.69 -2.13 -23.91
N LEU A 455 6.62 -2.34 -23.16
CA LEU A 455 6.57 -2.15 -21.71
C LEU A 455 7.46 -3.15 -20.97
N ILE A 456 7.38 -4.45 -21.32
CA ILE A 456 8.23 -5.50 -20.74
C ILE A 456 9.71 -5.20 -20.98
N GLU A 457 10.08 -4.82 -22.20
CA GLU A 457 11.46 -4.44 -22.53
C GLU A 457 11.95 -3.29 -21.65
N CYS A 458 11.11 -2.26 -21.45
CA CYS A 458 11.49 -1.11 -20.64
C CYS A 458 11.61 -1.42 -19.15
N ILE A 459 10.73 -2.23 -18.60
CA ILE A 459 10.83 -2.70 -17.21
C ILE A 459 12.14 -3.46 -17.00
N ASN A 460 12.50 -4.36 -17.93
CA ASN A 460 13.74 -5.11 -17.85
C ASN A 460 14.99 -4.21 -17.92
N ILE A 461 15.00 -3.22 -18.82
CA ILE A 461 16.10 -2.25 -18.92
C ILE A 461 16.19 -1.42 -17.63
N LEU A 462 15.06 -0.94 -17.11
CA LEU A 462 15.02 -0.13 -15.90
C LEU A 462 15.54 -0.90 -14.68
N ASN A 463 15.11 -2.15 -14.50
CA ASN A 463 15.61 -3.03 -13.44
C ASN A 463 17.12 -3.27 -13.55
N ALA A 464 17.64 -3.49 -14.76
CA ALA A 464 19.08 -3.66 -14.96
C ALA A 464 19.87 -2.39 -14.58
N LEU A 465 19.34 -1.21 -14.92
CA LEU A 465 19.94 0.08 -14.58
C LEU A 465 19.91 0.37 -13.07
N ILE A 466 18.82 0.03 -12.39
CA ILE A 466 18.70 0.15 -10.92
C ILE A 466 19.77 -0.70 -10.24
N ILE A 467 19.87 -1.98 -10.61
CA ILE A 467 20.88 -2.90 -10.07
C ILE A 467 22.30 -2.40 -10.34
N GLN A 468 22.54 -1.81 -11.52
CA GLN A 468 23.84 -1.25 -11.86
C GLN A 468 24.16 -0.02 -10.99
N ASN A 469 23.18 0.85 -10.73
CA ASN A 469 23.34 2.02 -9.88
C ASN A 469 23.63 1.62 -8.42
N GLU A 470 22.92 0.62 -7.89
CA GLU A 470 23.17 0.10 -6.54
C GLU A 470 24.60 -0.43 -6.37
N LYS A 471 25.14 -1.11 -7.40
CA LYS A 471 26.54 -1.56 -7.38
C LYS A 471 27.52 -0.40 -7.35
N LEU A 472 27.27 0.66 -8.12
CA LEU A 472 28.11 1.86 -8.12
C LEU A 472 28.06 2.61 -6.78
N GLN A 473 26.89 2.68 -6.13
CA GLN A 473 26.78 3.24 -4.78
C GLN A 473 27.64 2.45 -3.78
N LYS A 474 27.61 1.11 -3.83
CA LYS A 474 28.47 0.28 -2.98
C LYS A 474 29.96 0.50 -3.25
N GLU A 475 30.38 0.53 -4.52
CA GLU A 475 31.78 0.84 -4.89
C GLU A 475 32.23 2.21 -4.38
N LYS A 476 31.32 3.20 -4.35
CA LYS A 476 31.58 4.55 -3.83
C LYS A 476 31.72 4.56 -2.31
N GLU A 477 30.85 3.86 -1.59
CA GLU A 477 30.92 3.69 -0.13
C GLU A 477 32.25 3.01 0.28
N GLU A 478 32.71 2.00 -0.47
CA GLU A 478 33.98 1.32 -0.22
C GLU A 478 35.22 2.23 -0.41
N LEU A 479 35.13 3.25 -1.27
CA LEU A 479 36.22 4.21 -1.52
C LEU A 479 36.27 5.36 -0.50
N ASP A 480 35.16 5.63 0.19
CA ASP A 480 35.05 6.76 1.12
C ASP A 480 35.81 6.50 2.43
N ILE A 481 35.87 5.24 2.87
CA ILE A 481 36.61 4.82 4.07
C ILE A 481 38.13 5.04 3.90
N PRO A 482 38.80 4.53 2.84
CA PRO A 482 40.21 4.82 2.57
C PRO A 482 40.49 6.32 2.39
N LEU A 483 39.60 7.04 1.72
CA LEU A 483 39.76 8.48 1.47
C LEU A 483 39.75 9.28 2.78
N SER A 484 38.80 9.00 3.67
CA SER A 484 38.70 9.65 4.98
C SER A 484 39.93 9.35 5.86
N GLU A 485 40.43 8.11 5.82
CA GLU A 485 41.62 7.71 6.57
C GLU A 485 42.91 8.37 6.05
N LEU A 486 43.09 8.40 4.72
CA LEU A 486 44.23 9.08 4.08
C LEU A 486 44.20 10.58 4.31
N THR A 487 43.02 11.21 4.22
CA THR A 487 42.83 12.63 4.50
C THR A 487 43.16 12.95 5.97
N ARG A 488 42.67 12.14 6.92
CA ARG A 488 43.01 12.28 8.35
C ARG A 488 44.52 12.14 8.59
N ARG A 489 45.17 11.16 7.95
CA ARG A 489 46.62 10.94 8.05
C ARG A 489 47.41 12.11 7.46
N LEU A 490 46.93 12.72 6.37
CA LEU A 490 47.52 13.91 5.76
C LEU A 490 47.46 15.14 6.69
N TYR A 491 46.33 15.33 7.39
CA TYR A 491 46.16 16.42 8.37
C TYR A 491 47.00 16.21 9.63
N GLY A 492 47.21 14.95 10.06
CA GLY A 492 48.05 14.61 11.21
C GLY A 492 49.56 14.76 10.97
N LEU A 493 50.02 14.89 9.72
CA LEU A 493 51.44 15.02 9.39
C LEU A 493 51.98 16.45 9.58
N GLY A 494 53.10 16.57 10.29
CA GLY A 494 53.83 17.83 10.47
C GLY A 494 54.38 18.41 9.16
N ARG A 495 54.61 19.74 9.10
CA ARG A 495 55.02 20.47 7.88
C ARG A 495 56.32 19.98 7.23
N PHE A 496 57.16 19.23 7.96
CA PHE A 496 58.47 18.76 7.51
C PHE A 496 58.48 17.31 6.93
N ALA A 497 57.35 16.59 6.95
CA ALA A 497 57.21 15.23 6.40
C ALA A 497 56.90 15.23 4.88
N THR A 498 57.74 15.87 4.07
CA THR A 498 57.48 16.13 2.64
C THR A 498 57.34 14.88 1.77
N ARG A 499 58.11 13.83 2.03
CA ARG A 499 58.06 12.59 1.24
C ARG A 499 56.79 11.77 1.50
N GLU A 500 56.37 11.68 2.75
CA GLU A 500 55.19 10.91 3.18
C GLU A 500 53.89 11.63 2.80
N ARG A 501 53.86 12.97 2.91
CA ARG A 501 52.76 13.79 2.36
C ARG A 501 52.57 13.55 0.87
N LYS A 502 53.66 13.51 0.09
CA LYS A 502 53.59 13.32 -1.36
C LYS A 502 52.97 11.97 -1.73
N GLN A 503 53.34 10.90 -1.03
CA GLN A 503 52.76 9.56 -1.25
C GLN A 503 51.26 9.51 -0.94
N ILE A 504 50.84 10.11 0.18
CA ILE A 504 49.42 10.15 0.56
C ILE A 504 48.61 10.99 -0.43
N ILE A 505 49.14 12.11 -0.91
CA ILE A 505 48.47 12.94 -1.92
C ILE A 505 48.31 12.17 -3.24
N GLU A 506 49.32 11.43 -3.69
CA GLU A 506 49.24 10.59 -4.91
C GLU A 506 48.16 9.48 -4.77
N GLU A 507 48.00 8.90 -3.58
CA GLU A 507 46.94 7.91 -3.30
C GLU A 507 45.54 8.56 -3.25
N ILE A 508 45.41 9.74 -2.63
CA ILE A 508 44.15 10.52 -2.63
C ILE A 508 43.76 10.90 -4.06
N GLU A 509 44.70 11.38 -4.88
CA GLU A 509 44.44 11.71 -6.29
C GLU A 509 43.95 10.50 -7.08
N LYS A 510 44.50 9.31 -6.81
CA LYS A 510 44.07 8.06 -7.44
C LYS A 510 42.64 7.66 -7.05
N ILE A 511 42.30 7.75 -5.76
CA ILE A 511 40.94 7.45 -5.28
C ILE A 511 39.93 8.48 -5.82
N THR A 512 40.30 9.76 -5.82
CA THR A 512 39.47 10.85 -6.35
C THR A 512 39.18 10.66 -7.84
N LYS A 513 40.17 10.19 -8.60
CA LYS A 513 39.99 9.85 -10.02
C LYS A 513 39.00 8.70 -10.21
N ASN A 514 39.13 7.62 -9.45
CA ASN A 514 38.17 6.50 -9.48
C ASN A 514 36.75 6.96 -9.12
N ASN A 515 36.61 7.84 -8.13
CA ASN A 515 35.33 8.40 -7.73
C ASN A 515 34.70 9.25 -8.85
N HIS A 516 35.51 9.99 -9.62
CA HIS A 516 35.03 10.70 -10.80
C HIS A 516 34.55 9.75 -11.91
N GLU A 517 35.23 8.62 -12.13
CA GLU A 517 34.79 7.59 -13.09
C GLU A 517 33.46 6.93 -12.67
N ILE A 518 33.21 6.77 -11.37
CA ILE A 518 31.92 6.30 -10.84
C ILE A 518 30.83 7.36 -11.10
N TRP A 519 31.10 8.63 -10.82
CA TRP A 519 30.17 9.73 -11.07
C TRP A 519 29.76 9.84 -12.55
N ASP A 520 30.70 9.65 -13.47
CA ASP A 520 30.40 9.65 -14.91
C ASP A 520 29.45 8.49 -15.29
N LYS A 521 29.63 7.29 -14.71
CA LYS A 521 28.72 6.15 -14.92
C LYS A 521 27.35 6.37 -14.30
N GLU A 522 27.26 6.94 -13.09
CA GLU A 522 25.99 7.32 -12.45
C GLU A 522 25.20 8.28 -13.33
N ARG A 523 25.90 9.25 -13.93
CA ARG A 523 25.31 10.21 -14.86
C ARG A 523 24.78 9.52 -16.13
N GLU A 524 25.53 8.60 -16.73
CA GLU A 524 25.07 7.82 -17.89
C GLU A 524 23.81 7.00 -17.60
N ILE A 525 23.73 6.40 -16.41
CA ILE A 525 22.53 5.68 -15.95
C ILE A 525 21.36 6.65 -15.80
N SER A 526 21.57 7.79 -15.15
CA SER A 526 20.53 8.81 -14.95
C SER A 526 20.00 9.34 -16.30
N ASP A 527 20.87 9.60 -17.26
CA ASP A 527 20.49 10.02 -18.62
C ASP A 527 19.71 8.92 -19.36
N SER A 528 20.10 7.65 -19.18
CA SER A 528 19.40 6.49 -19.74
C SER A 528 17.98 6.34 -19.18
N ILE A 529 17.82 6.47 -17.86
CA ILE A 529 16.51 6.47 -17.18
C ILE A 529 15.64 7.63 -17.70
N LYS A 530 16.21 8.83 -17.81
CA LYS A 530 15.50 10.01 -18.32
C LYS A 530 15.02 9.82 -19.76
N ASN A 531 15.83 9.20 -20.61
CA ASN A 531 15.45 8.88 -21.98
C ASN A 531 14.32 7.84 -22.05
N LEU A 532 14.36 6.80 -21.19
CA LEU A 532 13.28 5.82 -21.08
C LEU A 532 11.97 6.48 -20.62
N LYS A 533 12.02 7.32 -19.58
CA LYS A 533 10.85 8.08 -19.08
C LYS A 533 10.21 8.90 -20.19
N LYS A 534 11.03 9.57 -21.02
CA LYS A 534 10.55 10.37 -22.15
C LYS A 534 9.92 9.51 -23.26
N ARG A 535 10.48 8.32 -23.52
CA ARG A 535 10.00 7.41 -24.56
C ARG A 535 8.63 6.83 -24.23
N ILE A 536 8.43 6.34 -23.00
CA ILE A 536 7.21 5.62 -22.61
C ILE A 536 6.20 6.48 -21.84
N LYS A 537 6.62 7.63 -21.29
CA LYS A 537 5.81 8.54 -20.46
C LYS A 537 5.36 7.88 -19.15
N PHE A 538 6.33 7.58 -18.30
CA PHE A 538 6.12 7.06 -16.95
C PHE A 538 6.95 7.83 -15.93
N ASP A 539 6.48 7.91 -14.68
CA ASP A 539 7.18 8.60 -13.60
C ASP A 539 7.90 7.61 -12.68
N THR A 540 7.27 6.48 -12.39
CA THR A 540 7.79 5.39 -11.54
C THR A 540 7.76 4.03 -12.24
N ILE A 541 8.52 3.07 -11.72
CA ILE A 541 8.43 1.67 -12.20
C ILE A 541 7.04 1.07 -11.95
N MET A 542 6.38 1.47 -10.86
CA MET A 542 5.01 1.07 -10.54
C MET A 542 4.00 1.55 -11.59
N ASP A 543 4.22 2.73 -12.20
CA ASP A 543 3.37 3.20 -13.29
C ASP A 543 3.49 2.32 -14.55
N LEU A 544 4.71 1.88 -14.86
CA LEU A 544 4.95 0.94 -15.97
C LEU A 544 4.29 -0.42 -15.73
N GLU A 545 4.42 -0.95 -14.51
CA GLU A 545 3.81 -2.23 -14.12
C GLU A 545 2.28 -2.14 -14.15
N ARG A 546 1.71 -1.01 -13.70
CA ARG A 546 0.28 -0.73 -13.77
C ARG A 546 -0.20 -0.63 -15.23
N GLU A 547 0.53 0.06 -16.10
CA GLU A 547 0.20 0.16 -17.52
C GLU A 547 0.27 -1.22 -18.19
N LEU A 548 1.32 -2.00 -17.91
CA LEU A 548 1.46 -3.37 -18.41
C LEU A 548 0.28 -4.24 -17.99
N ASN A 549 -0.17 -4.12 -16.74
CA ASN A 549 -1.34 -4.84 -16.25
C ASN A 549 -2.63 -4.43 -16.98
N ASN A 550 -2.86 -3.14 -17.19
CA ASN A 550 -4.02 -2.65 -17.95
C ASN A 550 -4.02 -3.15 -19.39
N VAL A 551 -2.85 -3.16 -20.04
CA VAL A 551 -2.69 -3.71 -21.40
C VAL A 551 -3.01 -5.21 -21.42
N LYS A 552 -2.49 -5.99 -20.45
CA LYS A 552 -2.77 -7.43 -20.33
C LYS A 552 -4.26 -7.72 -20.11
N ILE A 553 -4.93 -6.96 -19.24
CA ILE A 553 -6.38 -7.04 -19.02
C ILE A 553 -7.12 -6.83 -20.36
N ARG A 554 -6.78 -5.78 -21.09
CA ARG A 554 -7.45 -5.44 -22.35
C ARG A 554 -7.21 -6.50 -23.44
N ILE A 555 -6.00 -7.06 -23.54
CA ILE A 555 -5.70 -8.18 -24.45
C ILE A 555 -6.54 -9.40 -24.09
N ALA A 556 -6.66 -9.73 -22.81
CA ALA A 556 -7.46 -10.85 -22.33
C ALA A 556 -8.95 -10.66 -22.67
N ASP A 557 -9.49 -9.46 -22.43
CA ASP A 557 -10.88 -9.11 -22.78
C ASP A 557 -11.14 -9.25 -24.29
N ILE A 558 -10.22 -8.77 -25.13
CA ILE A 558 -10.35 -8.86 -26.60
C ILE A 558 -10.24 -10.32 -27.09
N ASN A 559 -9.34 -11.12 -26.54
CA ASN A 559 -9.26 -12.55 -26.85
C ASN A 559 -10.56 -13.27 -26.49
N ALA A 560 -11.10 -12.99 -25.29
CA ALA A 560 -12.37 -13.56 -24.85
C ALA A 560 -13.55 -13.13 -25.75
N GLN A 561 -13.50 -11.95 -26.36
CA GLN A 561 -14.47 -11.49 -27.35
C GLN A 561 -14.31 -12.18 -28.71
N ILE A 562 -13.07 -12.35 -29.19
CA ILE A 562 -12.75 -12.94 -30.50
C ILE A 562 -12.96 -14.47 -30.52
N GLU A 563 -12.72 -15.17 -29.42
CA GLU A 563 -12.81 -16.65 -29.35
C GLU A 563 -14.24 -17.19 -29.12
N ARG A 564 -15.26 -16.31 -29.11
CA ARG A 564 -16.67 -16.71 -29.09
C ARG A 564 -17.09 -17.28 -30.46
N GLU A 565 -16.76 -18.55 -30.73
CA GLU A 565 -17.49 -19.36 -31.71
C GLU A 565 -18.66 -20.11 -31.04
N PRO A 566 -19.82 -20.29 -31.70
CA PRO A 566 -21.03 -20.81 -31.04
C PRO A 566 -21.00 -22.29 -30.62
N SER A 567 -19.91 -23.03 -30.84
CA SER A 567 -19.86 -24.46 -30.52
C SER A 567 -18.45 -25.02 -30.61
N ASN A 568 -17.65 -24.91 -29.55
CA ASN A 568 -16.66 -25.94 -29.21
C ASN A 568 -15.97 -25.65 -27.87
N GLU A 569 -15.75 -26.73 -27.11
CA GLU A 569 -15.04 -26.83 -25.82
C GLU A 569 -13.60 -26.26 -25.82
N ALA A 570 -13.08 -25.82 -26.97
CA ALA A 570 -11.75 -25.25 -27.14
C ALA A 570 -11.61 -23.79 -26.66
N SER A 571 -12.69 -22.98 -26.68
CA SER A 571 -12.65 -21.59 -26.17
C SER A 571 -12.53 -21.57 -24.65
N THR A 572 -13.14 -22.53 -23.96
CA THR A 572 -12.97 -22.76 -22.53
C THR A 572 -11.56 -23.24 -22.21
N TYR A 573 -10.91 -24.03 -23.08
CA TYR A 573 -9.55 -24.55 -22.85
C TYR A 573 -8.45 -23.47 -22.96
N SER A 574 -8.53 -22.56 -23.93
CA SER A 574 -7.64 -21.37 -24.03
C SER A 574 -7.80 -20.44 -22.82
N TYR A 575 -9.05 -20.25 -22.40
CA TYR A 575 -9.46 -19.51 -21.21
C TYR A 575 -8.96 -20.14 -19.90
N ILE A 576 -9.04 -21.47 -19.79
CA ILE A 576 -8.51 -22.28 -18.69
C ILE A 576 -6.97 -22.25 -18.65
N MET A 577 -6.30 -22.24 -19.80
CA MET A 577 -4.83 -22.13 -19.88
C MET A 577 -4.33 -20.73 -19.50
N ALA A 578 -5.08 -19.66 -19.79
CA ALA A 578 -4.81 -18.33 -19.26
C ALA A 578 -5.10 -18.23 -17.75
N MET A 579 -6.11 -18.96 -17.25
CA MET A 579 -6.40 -19.07 -15.82
C MET A 579 -5.37 -19.94 -15.06
N SER A 580 -4.78 -20.96 -15.68
CA SER A 580 -3.95 -21.97 -15.00
C SER A 580 -2.59 -21.43 -14.54
N GLU A 581 -2.04 -20.43 -15.23
CA GLU A 581 -0.76 -19.79 -14.86
C GLU A 581 -0.91 -18.91 -13.60
N TYR A 582 -2.08 -18.29 -13.39
CA TYR A 582 -2.38 -17.43 -12.24
C TYR A 582 -3.07 -18.16 -11.08
N MET A 583 -3.84 -19.22 -11.34
CA MET A 583 -4.58 -20.01 -10.33
C MET A 583 -3.73 -21.01 -9.54
N LEU A 584 -2.41 -21.06 -9.79
CA LEU A 584 -1.43 -21.72 -8.90
C LEU A 584 -1.28 -20.96 -7.58
N ASP A 585 -1.57 -19.67 -7.58
CA ASP A 585 -1.55 -18.80 -6.41
C ASP A 585 -2.84 -18.99 -5.59
N LEU A 586 -2.67 -19.41 -4.33
CA LEU A 586 -3.76 -19.78 -3.43
C LEU A 586 -4.70 -18.61 -3.14
N ASP A 587 -4.12 -17.42 -3.02
CA ASP A 587 -4.83 -16.22 -2.62
C ASP A 587 -5.68 -15.70 -3.79
N VAL A 588 -5.15 -15.79 -5.02
CA VAL A 588 -5.87 -15.46 -6.26
C VAL A 588 -7.09 -16.36 -6.42
N ARG A 589 -6.91 -17.66 -6.21
CA ARG A 589 -7.97 -18.65 -6.28
C ARG A 589 -9.09 -18.37 -5.27
N TYR A 590 -8.73 -18.04 -4.03
CA TYR A 590 -9.70 -17.72 -2.99
C TYR A 590 -10.50 -16.44 -3.30
N ALA A 591 -9.81 -15.39 -3.75
CA ALA A 591 -10.45 -14.11 -4.08
C ALA A 591 -11.40 -14.24 -5.29
N VAL A 592 -11.00 -14.97 -6.33
CA VAL A 592 -11.86 -15.26 -7.50
C VAL A 592 -13.11 -16.04 -7.09
N ASN A 593 -12.98 -17.05 -6.22
CA ASN A 593 -14.12 -17.80 -5.68
C ASN A 593 -15.13 -16.88 -4.95
N THR A 594 -14.62 -15.87 -4.23
CA THR A 594 -15.46 -14.90 -3.51
C THR A 594 -16.23 -13.98 -4.47
N ILE A 595 -15.63 -13.61 -5.61
CA ILE A 595 -16.25 -12.75 -6.62
C ILE A 595 -17.31 -13.50 -7.44
N LEU A 596 -17.04 -14.76 -7.80
CA LEU A 596 -17.97 -15.56 -8.58
C LEU A 596 -19.23 -15.94 -7.80
N TYR A 597 -19.13 -16.03 -6.47
CA TYR A 597 -20.20 -16.46 -5.58
C TYR A 597 -20.34 -15.49 -4.39
N PRO A 598 -20.76 -14.23 -4.62
CA PRO A 598 -20.73 -13.16 -3.61
C PRO A 598 -21.80 -13.32 -2.52
N ASP A 599 -22.85 -14.12 -2.76
CA ASP A 599 -23.98 -14.30 -1.85
C ASP A 599 -24.32 -15.80 -1.65
N LYS A 600 -23.61 -16.50 -0.76
CA LYS A 600 -24.09 -17.57 0.16
C LYS A 600 -22.96 -18.46 0.71
N PRO A 601 -23.14 -19.10 1.89
CA PRO A 601 -22.25 -20.15 2.38
C PRO A 601 -22.23 -21.31 1.38
N LYS A 602 -21.05 -21.94 1.16
CA LYS A 602 -20.82 -23.19 0.40
C LYS A 602 -22.14 -23.85 -0.02
N GLU A 603 -22.64 -23.54 -1.22
CA GLU A 603 -23.91 -24.12 -1.69
C GLU A 603 -23.73 -25.64 -1.71
N SER A 604 -24.62 -26.35 -1.02
CA SER A 604 -24.70 -27.79 -1.16
C SER A 604 -25.64 -28.14 -2.30
N VAL A 605 -25.21 -29.05 -3.16
CA VAL A 605 -26.02 -29.55 -4.27
C VAL A 605 -26.44 -30.98 -4.00
N ILE A 606 -27.64 -31.32 -4.47
CA ILE A 606 -28.14 -32.69 -4.41
C ILE A 606 -27.87 -33.34 -5.75
N PHE A 607 -27.04 -34.40 -5.75
CA PHE A 607 -26.58 -35.03 -6.98
C PHE A 607 -26.24 -36.51 -6.75
N GLY A 608 -26.91 -37.42 -7.47
CA GLY A 608 -26.84 -38.85 -7.20
C GLY A 608 -27.58 -39.29 -5.93
N LYS A 609 -27.59 -40.60 -5.66
CA LYS A 609 -28.25 -41.23 -4.50
C LYS A 609 -27.43 -42.41 -3.99
N TYR A 610 -27.24 -42.52 -2.68
CA TYR A 610 -26.54 -43.65 -2.07
C TYR A 610 -27.19 -44.08 -0.75
N ILE A 611 -26.89 -45.29 -0.29
CA ILE A 611 -27.43 -45.80 0.98
C ILE A 611 -26.78 -45.01 2.12
N GLN A 612 -27.61 -44.32 2.93
CA GLN A 612 -27.14 -43.51 4.05
C GLN A 612 -27.76 -43.91 5.39
N LYS A 613 -28.85 -44.71 5.37
CA LYS A 613 -29.54 -45.21 6.57
C LYS A 613 -29.45 -46.73 6.68
N LYS A 614 -29.72 -47.24 7.88
CA LYS A 614 -29.74 -48.69 8.18
C LYS A 614 -30.81 -49.48 7.41
N ASN A 615 -31.78 -48.82 6.80
CA ASN A 615 -32.85 -49.47 6.03
C ASN A 615 -32.39 -49.98 4.65
N GLY A 616 -31.17 -49.64 4.21
CA GLY A 616 -30.61 -50.09 2.94
C GLY A 616 -31.17 -49.39 1.70
N LEU A 617 -31.99 -48.35 1.86
CA LEU A 617 -32.56 -47.60 0.72
C LEU A 617 -31.63 -46.44 0.31
N PRO A 618 -31.40 -46.23 -1.00
CA PRO A 618 -30.64 -45.08 -1.48
C PRO A 618 -31.36 -43.75 -1.23
N GLU A 619 -30.64 -42.78 -0.66
CA GLU A 619 -31.09 -41.42 -0.39
C GLU A 619 -30.24 -40.41 -1.18
N PRO A 620 -30.80 -39.24 -1.55
CA PRO A 620 -30.05 -38.22 -2.28
C PRO A 620 -28.75 -37.82 -1.58
N LEU A 621 -27.67 -37.74 -2.35
CA LEU A 621 -26.37 -37.33 -1.85
C LEU A 621 -26.26 -35.82 -1.84
N GLU A 622 -25.80 -35.29 -0.72
CA GLU A 622 -25.49 -33.87 -0.55
C GLU A 622 -23.99 -33.64 -0.73
N TRP A 623 -23.65 -32.66 -1.56
CA TRP A 623 -22.28 -32.32 -1.93
C TRP A 623 -21.98 -30.87 -1.60
N LYS A 624 -20.94 -30.64 -0.81
CA LYS A 624 -20.39 -29.31 -0.53
C LYS A 624 -19.45 -28.89 -1.63
N GLN A 625 -19.64 -27.67 -2.13
CA GLN A 625 -18.62 -26.99 -2.91
C GLN A 625 -17.35 -26.77 -2.07
N LEU A 626 -16.20 -27.14 -2.65
CA LEU A 626 -14.91 -27.07 -1.99
C LEU A 626 -13.92 -26.15 -2.70
N ASP A 627 -13.77 -26.29 -4.02
CA ASP A 627 -12.81 -25.51 -4.82
C ASP A 627 -13.28 -25.36 -6.28
N ILE A 628 -12.58 -24.57 -7.08
CA ILE A 628 -12.75 -24.47 -8.53
C ILE A 628 -11.45 -24.88 -9.21
N TRP A 629 -11.56 -25.87 -10.08
CA TRP A 629 -10.49 -26.44 -10.89
C TRP A 629 -10.69 -26.09 -12.37
N PRO A 630 -9.63 -26.20 -13.18
CA PRO A 630 -9.72 -26.14 -14.64
C PRO A 630 -10.86 -26.97 -15.23
N GLU A 631 -11.07 -28.17 -14.68
CA GLU A 631 -12.06 -29.13 -15.15
C GLU A 631 -13.48 -28.88 -14.63
N GLY A 632 -13.67 -27.95 -13.68
CA GLY A 632 -14.97 -27.64 -13.10
C GLY A 632 -14.93 -27.34 -11.59
N ILE A 633 -16.07 -27.47 -10.92
CA ILE A 633 -16.24 -27.24 -9.49
C ILE A 633 -15.94 -28.52 -8.73
N LEU A 634 -14.95 -28.47 -7.85
CA LEU A 634 -14.61 -29.53 -6.91
C LEU A 634 -15.66 -29.59 -5.82
N LEU A 635 -16.29 -30.75 -5.70
CA LEU A 635 -17.28 -31.07 -4.69
C LEU A 635 -16.76 -32.15 -3.76
N ILE A 636 -17.15 -32.08 -2.49
CA ILE A 636 -16.93 -33.13 -1.51
C ILE A 636 -18.25 -33.51 -0.84
N SER A 637 -18.45 -34.80 -0.61
CA SER A 637 -19.60 -35.29 0.13
C SER A 637 -19.74 -34.60 1.51
N GLU A 638 -20.98 -34.28 1.86
CA GLU A 638 -21.34 -33.68 3.14
C GLU A 638 -20.96 -34.60 4.31
N TYR A 639 -21.28 -35.89 4.15
CA TYR A 639 -21.17 -36.93 5.16
C TYR A 639 -20.16 -38.00 4.76
N LEU A 640 -19.65 -38.77 5.74
CA LEU A 640 -18.91 -40.00 5.44
C LEU A 640 -19.91 -41.09 5.01
N LEU A 641 -19.74 -41.59 3.78
CA LEU A 641 -20.77 -42.40 3.12
C LEU A 641 -20.64 -43.89 3.40
N ASP A 642 -19.43 -44.41 3.58
CA ASP A 642 -19.17 -45.85 3.80
C ASP A 642 -17.87 -46.05 4.62
N GLY A 643 -17.67 -47.25 5.17
CA GLY A 643 -16.45 -47.71 5.83
C GLY A 643 -15.71 -48.73 4.97
N LYS A 644 -14.48 -48.41 4.55
CA LYS A 644 -13.68 -49.25 3.66
C LYS A 644 -12.19 -49.17 4.03
N GLN A 645 -11.49 -50.28 3.86
CA GLN A 645 -10.02 -50.28 3.85
C GLN A 645 -9.50 -49.47 2.66
N PHE A 646 -8.36 -48.82 2.83
CA PHE A 646 -7.68 -48.12 1.73
C PHE A 646 -7.21 -49.12 0.66
N HIS A 647 -6.59 -50.23 1.09
CA HIS A 647 -6.16 -51.31 0.22
C HIS A 647 -6.36 -52.67 0.89
N THR A 648 -6.97 -53.63 0.21
CA THR A 648 -7.31 -54.97 0.73
C THR A 648 -6.23 -56.03 0.50
N GLY A 649 -5.19 -55.74 -0.29
CA GLY A 649 -4.08 -56.65 -0.55
C GLY A 649 -3.13 -56.84 0.64
N SER A 650 -2.21 -57.78 0.50
CA SER A 650 -1.26 -58.13 1.57
C SER A 650 -0.21 -57.04 1.83
N ASN A 651 0.14 -56.27 0.79
CA ASN A 651 1.13 -55.19 0.80
C ASN A 651 0.43 -53.83 0.75
N GLY A 652 1.05 -52.79 1.30
CA GLY A 652 0.60 -51.42 1.14
C GLY A 652 0.82 -50.94 -0.29
N GLU A 653 -0.14 -50.19 -0.81
CA GLU A 653 -0.14 -49.69 -2.19
C GLU A 653 -0.38 -48.18 -2.22
N ALA A 654 0.11 -47.55 -3.28
CA ALA A 654 -0.18 -46.15 -3.57
C ALA A 654 -1.64 -45.98 -4.05
N TRP A 655 -2.12 -44.74 -4.14
CA TRP A 655 -3.48 -44.44 -4.60
C TRP A 655 -3.83 -45.12 -5.93
N ASN A 656 -2.89 -45.13 -6.88
CA ASN A 656 -3.07 -45.71 -8.22
C ASN A 656 -3.57 -47.16 -8.19
N ASP A 657 -3.02 -47.96 -7.28
CA ASP A 657 -3.26 -49.40 -7.19
C ASP A 657 -4.17 -49.76 -5.99
N SER A 658 -4.77 -48.75 -5.35
CA SER A 658 -5.65 -48.95 -4.19
C SER A 658 -6.97 -49.62 -4.59
N SER A 659 -7.40 -50.60 -3.79
CA SER A 659 -8.72 -51.23 -3.99
C SER A 659 -9.86 -50.24 -3.74
N LEU A 660 -9.63 -49.23 -2.90
CA LEU A 660 -10.59 -48.16 -2.63
C LEU A 660 -10.82 -47.26 -3.84
N ARG A 661 -9.77 -46.84 -4.55
CA ARG A 661 -9.89 -46.09 -5.82
C ARG A 661 -10.70 -46.86 -6.85
N LYS A 662 -10.43 -48.16 -6.99
CA LYS A 662 -11.18 -49.04 -7.90
C LYS A 662 -12.66 -49.09 -7.53
N TRP A 663 -12.97 -49.28 -6.24
CA TRP A 663 -14.36 -49.28 -5.78
C TRP A 663 -15.08 -47.94 -6.04
N LEU A 664 -14.40 -46.80 -5.83
CA LEU A 664 -14.95 -45.47 -6.08
C LEU A 664 -15.31 -45.25 -7.56
N ASN A 665 -14.43 -45.66 -8.48
CA ASN A 665 -14.62 -45.44 -9.91
C ASN A 665 -15.42 -46.55 -10.61
N ASP A 666 -15.60 -47.70 -9.98
CA ASP A 666 -16.44 -48.80 -10.48
C ASP A 666 -17.78 -48.85 -9.74
N ALA A 667 -17.87 -49.66 -8.67
CA ALA A 667 -19.11 -50.01 -8.01
C ALA A 667 -19.85 -48.79 -7.43
N PHE A 668 -19.13 -47.92 -6.71
CA PHE A 668 -19.74 -46.72 -6.13
C PHE A 668 -20.28 -45.79 -7.23
N LEU A 669 -19.49 -45.51 -8.28
CA LEU A 669 -19.91 -44.65 -9.38
C LEU A 669 -21.17 -45.19 -10.10
N LEU A 670 -21.28 -46.51 -10.28
CA LEU A 670 -22.43 -47.15 -10.91
C LEU A 670 -23.68 -47.17 -10.02
N GLU A 671 -23.50 -47.36 -8.71
CA GLU A 671 -24.59 -47.40 -7.73
C GLU A 671 -25.11 -46.00 -7.40
N ALA A 672 -24.21 -45.02 -7.27
CA ALA A 672 -24.53 -43.69 -6.77
C ALA A 672 -25.13 -42.77 -7.85
N PHE A 673 -24.82 -43.01 -9.12
CA PHE A 673 -25.17 -42.11 -10.21
C PHE A 673 -25.80 -42.86 -11.39
N SER A 674 -26.86 -42.29 -11.95
CA SER A 674 -27.49 -42.80 -13.18
C SER A 674 -26.57 -42.68 -14.40
N ALA A 675 -26.96 -43.31 -15.51
CA ALA A 675 -26.17 -43.25 -16.75
C ALA A 675 -25.94 -41.80 -17.21
N ASP A 676 -26.98 -40.96 -17.18
CA ASP A 676 -26.90 -39.55 -17.59
C ASP A 676 -26.03 -38.74 -16.61
N GLU A 677 -26.21 -38.93 -15.30
CA GLU A 677 -25.41 -38.25 -14.28
C GLU A 677 -23.92 -38.60 -14.39
N ARG A 678 -23.58 -39.85 -14.74
CA ARG A 678 -22.16 -40.23 -14.94
C ARG A 678 -21.52 -39.51 -16.12
N THR A 679 -22.28 -39.10 -17.14
CA THR A 679 -21.71 -38.39 -18.31
C THR A 679 -21.29 -36.96 -17.99
N ILE A 680 -21.87 -36.36 -16.95
CA ILE A 680 -21.59 -34.97 -16.54
C ILE A 680 -20.53 -34.87 -15.44
N ILE A 681 -20.10 -35.99 -14.85
CA ILE A 681 -18.98 -36.03 -13.90
C ILE A 681 -17.68 -35.99 -14.69
N ALA A 682 -16.85 -34.98 -14.42
CA ALA A 682 -15.58 -34.79 -15.10
C ALA A 682 -14.57 -35.89 -14.74
N GLU A 683 -13.78 -36.30 -15.73
CA GLU A 683 -12.65 -37.22 -15.55
C GLU A 683 -11.38 -36.41 -15.31
N ILE A 684 -10.81 -36.52 -14.11
CA ILE A 684 -9.70 -35.68 -13.65
C ILE A 684 -8.39 -36.46 -13.67
N SER A 685 -7.31 -35.77 -14.07
CA SER A 685 -5.94 -36.27 -13.94
C SER A 685 -5.40 -36.03 -12.52
N ILE A 686 -5.27 -37.09 -11.73
CA ILE A 686 -4.84 -37.06 -10.33
C ILE A 686 -3.38 -37.52 -10.21
N ASP A 687 -2.55 -36.77 -9.48
CA ASP A 687 -1.21 -37.23 -9.08
C ASP A 687 -1.32 -38.10 -7.81
N PRO A 688 -0.99 -39.41 -7.88
CA PRO A 688 -1.09 -40.32 -6.73
C PRO A 688 -0.01 -40.07 -5.65
N TYR A 689 1.05 -39.30 -5.92
CA TYR A 689 2.19 -39.13 -5.00
C TYR A 689 2.34 -37.74 -4.39
N GLU A 690 1.59 -36.74 -4.88
CA GLU A 690 1.76 -35.31 -4.50
C GLU A 690 3.21 -34.82 -4.66
N GLN A 691 3.90 -35.26 -5.71
CA GLN A 691 5.28 -34.82 -5.99
C GLN A 691 5.28 -33.93 -7.22
N SER A 692 5.93 -32.76 -7.11
CA SER A 692 5.87 -31.68 -8.09
C SER A 692 6.37 -32.04 -9.51
N TYR A 693 6.86 -33.26 -9.74
CA TYR A 693 7.30 -33.79 -11.03
C TYR A 693 7.09 -35.32 -11.15
N SER A 694 5.91 -35.83 -10.79
CA SER A 694 5.55 -37.23 -11.08
C SER A 694 5.10 -37.37 -12.55
N PRO A 695 5.76 -38.19 -13.40
CA PRO A 695 5.30 -38.47 -14.76
C PRO A 695 4.08 -39.41 -14.80
N PHE A 696 3.60 -39.86 -13.64
CA PHE A 696 2.49 -40.79 -13.50
C PHE A 696 1.27 -40.06 -12.95
N SER A 697 0.24 -39.92 -13.77
CA SER A 697 -1.09 -39.46 -13.38
C SER A 697 -2.13 -40.54 -13.65
N VAL A 698 -3.17 -40.57 -12.84
CA VAL A 698 -4.30 -41.49 -12.99
C VAL A 698 -5.55 -40.72 -13.33
N LYS A 699 -6.45 -41.31 -14.10
CA LYS A 699 -7.71 -40.68 -14.46
C LYS A 699 -8.83 -41.21 -13.57
N ASP A 700 -9.45 -40.32 -12.80
CA ASP A 700 -10.50 -40.64 -11.85
C ASP A 700 -11.69 -39.70 -12.03
N ARG A 701 -12.92 -40.23 -11.89
CA ARG A 701 -14.16 -39.45 -11.83
C ARG A 701 -14.59 -39.18 -10.40
N VAL A 702 -14.29 -40.12 -9.50
CA VAL A 702 -14.52 -39.99 -8.06
C VAL A 702 -13.24 -40.38 -7.35
N PHE A 703 -12.80 -39.54 -6.42
CA PHE A 703 -11.51 -39.68 -5.75
C PHE A 703 -11.57 -39.22 -4.28
N LEU A 704 -10.45 -39.35 -3.57
CA LEU A 704 -10.25 -38.79 -2.24
C LEU A 704 -9.36 -37.55 -2.32
N LEU A 705 -9.58 -36.60 -1.42
CA LEU A 705 -8.70 -35.43 -1.34
C LEU A 705 -7.30 -35.81 -0.90
N SER A 706 -6.36 -34.99 -1.35
CA SER A 706 -4.96 -34.99 -0.96
C SER A 706 -4.72 -34.21 0.33
N THR A 707 -3.56 -34.37 0.94
CA THR A 707 -3.14 -33.60 2.13
C THR A 707 -3.06 -32.13 1.77
N SER A 708 -2.41 -31.80 0.65
CA SER A 708 -2.33 -30.42 0.18
C SER A 708 -3.69 -29.83 -0.17
N GLU A 709 -4.59 -30.60 -0.79
CA GLU A 709 -5.96 -30.16 -1.10
C GLU A 709 -6.78 -29.93 0.18
N VAL A 710 -6.62 -30.75 1.21
CA VAL A 710 -7.30 -30.54 2.50
C VAL A 710 -6.75 -29.31 3.22
N GLU A 711 -5.44 -29.16 3.29
CA GLU A 711 -4.80 -27.99 3.92
C GLU A 711 -5.16 -26.70 3.19
N ARG A 712 -5.26 -26.76 1.86
CA ARG A 712 -5.70 -25.66 0.98
C ARG A 712 -7.16 -25.27 1.22
N ASN A 713 -8.07 -26.22 1.30
CA ASN A 713 -9.51 -25.96 1.24
C ASN A 713 -10.21 -25.85 2.61
N PHE A 714 -9.51 -26.23 3.69
CA PHE A 714 -10.05 -26.21 5.06
C PHE A 714 -9.16 -25.37 5.99
N ARG A 715 -9.67 -24.18 6.34
CA ARG A 715 -8.97 -23.13 7.11
C ARG A 715 -8.59 -23.49 8.56
N SER A 716 -9.26 -24.48 9.13
CA SER A 716 -9.01 -24.93 10.50
C SER A 716 -9.27 -26.41 10.67
N GLU A 717 -8.67 -27.02 11.69
CA GLU A 717 -8.96 -28.40 12.10
C GLU A 717 -10.46 -28.62 12.27
N ASN A 718 -11.16 -27.68 12.90
CA ASN A 718 -12.60 -27.75 13.08
C ASN A 718 -13.38 -27.86 11.75
N SER A 719 -12.94 -27.15 10.71
CA SER A 719 -13.58 -27.20 9.39
C SER A 719 -13.38 -28.53 8.63
N ARG A 720 -12.37 -29.32 9.00
CA ARG A 720 -12.06 -30.63 8.38
C ARG A 720 -12.89 -31.78 8.95
N ARG A 721 -13.48 -31.57 10.13
CA ARG A 721 -14.31 -32.55 10.82
C ARG A 721 -15.55 -32.90 9.98
N CYS A 722 -15.97 -34.17 10.05
CA CYS A 722 -17.09 -34.68 9.26
C CYS A 722 -17.81 -35.77 10.06
N ILE A 723 -19.14 -35.77 9.98
CA ILE A 723 -19.99 -36.78 10.63
C ILE A 723 -20.32 -37.91 9.66
N PRO A 724 -20.33 -39.17 10.13
CA PRO A 724 -20.72 -40.31 9.31
C PRO A 724 -22.24 -40.43 9.14
N THR A 725 -22.64 -41.07 8.04
CA THR A 725 -24.01 -41.56 7.87
C THR A 725 -24.28 -42.78 8.77
N ASP A 726 -25.55 -43.09 9.06
CA ASP A 726 -25.89 -44.27 9.86
C ASP A 726 -25.46 -45.58 9.18
N PHE A 727 -25.43 -45.58 7.84
CA PHE A 727 -24.91 -46.68 7.05
C PHE A 727 -23.38 -46.84 7.22
N ALA A 728 -22.60 -45.76 7.14
CA ALA A 728 -21.16 -45.80 7.40
C ALA A 728 -20.84 -46.34 8.81
N ILE A 729 -21.62 -45.92 9.82
CA ILE A 729 -21.49 -46.47 11.18
C ILE A 729 -21.75 -47.99 11.18
N SER A 730 -22.78 -48.45 10.48
CA SER A 730 -23.07 -49.89 10.36
C SER A 730 -21.97 -50.70 9.66
N LYS A 731 -21.07 -50.02 8.94
CA LYS A 731 -19.93 -50.58 8.22
C LYS A 731 -18.63 -50.52 9.02
N GLY A 732 -18.69 -50.07 10.28
CA GLY A 732 -17.56 -50.06 11.21
C GLY A 732 -16.90 -48.69 11.37
N VAL A 733 -17.39 -47.63 10.71
CA VAL A 733 -16.87 -46.27 10.94
C VAL A 733 -17.27 -45.80 12.34
N ASN A 734 -16.28 -45.60 13.20
CA ASN A 734 -16.47 -45.18 14.58
C ASN A 734 -15.48 -44.08 14.99
N ASN A 735 -15.80 -43.41 16.10
CA ASN A 735 -14.88 -42.51 16.79
C ASN A 735 -14.12 -43.33 17.85
N PHE A 736 -12.79 -43.23 17.89
CA PHE A 736 -11.95 -43.90 18.91
C PHE A 736 -11.73 -43.03 20.16
N CYS A 737 -12.30 -41.83 20.18
CA CYS A 737 -12.34 -40.97 21.36
C CYS A 737 -13.57 -41.36 22.19
N ASP A 738 -13.43 -41.39 23.52
CA ASP A 738 -14.51 -41.77 24.45
C ASP A 738 -15.77 -40.93 24.19
N GLU A 739 -16.96 -41.56 24.26
CA GLU A 739 -18.27 -40.96 23.94
C GLU A 739 -18.62 -39.71 24.80
N GLU A 740 -17.82 -39.42 25.83
CA GLU A 740 -17.98 -38.29 26.76
C GLU A 740 -17.21 -37.02 26.34
N ASP A 741 -16.38 -37.04 25.28
CA ASP A 741 -15.69 -35.83 24.77
C ASP A 741 -16.64 -34.93 23.95
N GLU A 742 -17.36 -34.03 24.64
CA GLU A 742 -18.25 -33.02 24.02
C GLU A 742 -17.54 -32.17 22.95
N GLU A 743 -16.21 -32.03 23.04
CA GLU A 743 -15.36 -31.20 22.17
C GLU A 743 -15.32 -31.67 20.70
N ILE A 744 -15.56 -32.97 20.45
CA ILE A 744 -15.42 -33.61 19.12
C ILE A 744 -16.79 -33.98 18.49
N SER A 745 -17.90 -33.52 19.07
CA SER A 745 -19.24 -33.62 18.48
C SER A 745 -19.59 -32.47 17.51
N ILE A 746 -20.35 -32.75 16.45
CA ILE A 746 -20.98 -31.76 15.56
C ILE A 746 -22.48 -31.99 15.62
N GLY A 747 -23.23 -31.02 16.16
CA GLY A 747 -24.70 -31.13 16.26
C GLY A 747 -25.18 -32.35 17.06
N GLY A 748 -24.41 -32.79 18.06
CA GLY A 748 -24.73 -33.95 18.90
C GLY A 748 -24.35 -35.32 18.30
N LYS A 749 -23.65 -35.37 17.17
CA LYS A 749 -23.07 -36.60 16.60
C LYS A 749 -21.54 -36.56 16.62
N PRO A 750 -20.84 -37.65 16.95
CA PRO A 750 -19.38 -37.68 16.94
C PRO A 750 -18.83 -37.57 15.51
N ALA A 751 -17.84 -36.72 15.30
CA ALA A 751 -17.07 -36.71 14.06
C ALA A 751 -16.18 -37.97 13.98
N CYS A 752 -15.84 -38.41 12.76
CA CYS A 752 -15.03 -39.61 12.56
C CYS A 752 -13.84 -39.37 11.63
N THR A 753 -12.84 -40.25 11.74
CA THR A 753 -11.64 -40.25 10.92
C THR A 753 -11.97 -40.62 9.47
N TRP A 754 -11.37 -39.93 8.49
CA TRP A 754 -11.59 -40.20 7.06
C TRP A 754 -10.30 -40.21 6.23
N TRP A 755 -10.31 -41.00 5.15
CA TRP A 755 -9.14 -41.25 4.29
C TRP A 755 -8.76 -40.07 3.40
N LEU A 756 -7.44 -39.86 3.21
CA LEU A 756 -6.85 -39.05 2.16
C LEU A 756 -6.13 -39.95 1.15
N ARG A 757 -5.90 -39.46 -0.08
CA ARG A 757 -5.12 -40.21 -1.08
C ARG A 757 -3.60 -40.15 -0.87
N SER A 758 -3.12 -39.21 -0.05
CA SER A 758 -1.68 -38.98 0.15
C SER A 758 -0.97 -40.11 0.89
N PRO A 759 0.27 -40.45 0.52
CA PRO A 759 1.06 -41.46 1.23
C PRO A 759 1.41 -41.02 2.66
N GLY A 760 1.55 -42.00 3.57
CA GLY A 760 1.87 -41.76 4.99
C GLY A 760 3.29 -41.24 5.26
N GLY A 761 4.19 -41.27 4.28
CA GLY A 761 5.59 -40.85 4.37
C GLY A 761 6.56 -41.86 3.72
N TYR A 762 7.82 -41.45 3.49
CA TYR A 762 8.85 -42.27 2.83
C TYR A 762 9.25 -43.54 3.60
N GLU A 763 9.06 -43.57 4.92
CA GLU A 763 9.45 -44.70 5.78
C GLU A 763 8.29 -45.67 6.09
N ASP A 764 7.07 -45.37 5.63
CA ASP A 764 5.82 -46.01 6.08
C ASP A 764 4.94 -46.49 4.88
N TYR A 765 5.48 -47.39 4.04
CA TYR A 765 4.81 -47.89 2.81
C TYR A 765 3.41 -48.52 3.02
N ASN A 766 3.05 -48.92 4.24
CA ASN A 766 1.75 -49.50 4.58
C ASN A 766 0.77 -48.50 5.23
N LYS A 767 1.11 -47.21 5.23
CA LYS A 767 0.28 -46.15 5.82
C LYS A 767 -0.13 -45.12 4.78
N THR A 768 -1.31 -44.56 4.99
CA THR A 768 -1.91 -43.50 4.19
C THR A 768 -2.39 -42.39 5.11
N ARG A 769 -2.37 -41.14 4.61
CA ARG A 769 -2.83 -39.99 5.37
C ARG A 769 -4.33 -40.06 5.65
N VAL A 770 -4.71 -39.55 6.81
CA VAL A 770 -6.09 -39.45 7.28
C VAL A 770 -6.31 -38.11 7.95
N VAL A 771 -7.56 -37.65 7.93
CA VAL A 771 -8.03 -36.59 8.84
C VAL A 771 -8.68 -37.27 10.02
N LEU A 772 -8.16 -37.03 11.22
CA LEU A 772 -8.69 -37.56 12.49
C LEU A 772 -10.03 -36.90 12.84
N ALA A 773 -10.77 -37.50 13.77
CA ALA A 773 -12.06 -36.99 14.25
C ALA A 773 -11.99 -35.52 14.77
N ASN A 774 -10.85 -35.10 15.31
CA ASN A 774 -10.59 -33.73 15.75
C ASN A 774 -10.14 -32.77 14.64
N GLY A 775 -9.88 -33.27 13.42
CA GLY A 775 -9.46 -32.47 12.26
C GLY A 775 -7.95 -32.44 11.99
N LEU A 776 -7.12 -33.03 12.85
CA LEU A 776 -5.68 -33.17 12.62
C LEU A 776 -5.38 -34.14 11.49
N ILE A 777 -4.31 -33.88 10.74
CA ILE A 777 -3.84 -34.79 9.69
C ILE A 777 -2.78 -35.73 10.28
N ALA A 778 -3.00 -37.04 10.15
CA ALA A 778 -2.12 -38.08 10.65
C ALA A 778 -1.90 -39.18 9.60
N SER A 779 -1.13 -40.21 9.93
CA SER A 779 -0.94 -41.39 9.09
C SER A 779 -1.58 -42.61 9.75
N SER A 780 -2.32 -43.41 8.99
CA SER A 780 -3.01 -44.60 9.47
C SER A 780 -2.73 -45.82 8.60
N SER A 781 -2.85 -47.02 9.17
CA SER A 781 -2.60 -48.27 8.44
C SER A 781 -3.68 -48.50 7.39
N GLN A 782 -3.27 -48.77 6.14
CA GLN A 782 -4.18 -48.98 5.00
C GLN A 782 -5.19 -50.12 5.18
N LYS A 783 -4.95 -51.03 6.14
CA LYS A 783 -5.77 -52.21 6.43
C LYS A 783 -6.90 -51.94 7.43
N TYR A 784 -6.94 -50.76 8.04
CA TYR A 784 -8.03 -50.41 8.95
C TYR A 784 -9.32 -50.20 8.16
N ASP A 785 -10.38 -50.89 8.59
CA ASP A 785 -11.73 -50.86 8.00
C ASP A 785 -12.67 -49.90 8.73
N HIS A 786 -12.25 -49.36 9.87
CA HIS A 786 -13.00 -48.42 10.70
C HIS A 786 -12.89 -46.95 10.29
N ILE A 787 -12.24 -46.66 9.15
CA ILE A 787 -12.04 -45.29 8.65
C ILE A 787 -13.07 -44.99 7.55
N GLY A 788 -13.69 -43.82 7.65
CA GLY A 788 -14.74 -43.40 6.74
C GLY A 788 -14.22 -42.96 5.37
N VAL A 789 -15.05 -43.20 4.35
CA VAL A 789 -14.82 -42.73 2.99
C VAL A 789 -15.58 -41.42 2.78
N ARG A 790 -14.86 -40.38 2.36
CA ARG A 790 -15.42 -39.07 2.01
C ARG A 790 -15.12 -38.76 0.53
N PRO A 791 -15.97 -39.20 -0.40
CA PRO A 791 -15.72 -39.01 -1.83
C PRO A 791 -15.72 -37.53 -2.23
N ALA A 792 -14.90 -37.21 -3.21
CA ALA A 792 -14.86 -35.96 -3.94
C ALA A 792 -15.01 -36.23 -5.45
N LEU A 793 -15.59 -35.26 -6.17
CA LEU A 793 -15.77 -35.29 -7.62
C LEU A 793 -15.79 -33.88 -8.19
N CYS A 794 -15.74 -33.76 -9.52
CA CYS A 794 -15.76 -32.49 -10.22
C CYS A 794 -16.93 -32.42 -11.20
N LEU A 795 -17.66 -31.30 -11.21
CA LEU A 795 -18.75 -31.02 -12.17
C LEU A 795 -18.45 -29.74 -12.97
N GLY A 796 -18.81 -29.72 -14.25
CA GLY A 796 -18.74 -28.49 -15.04
C GLY A 796 -19.55 -27.35 -14.40
N ILE A 797 -19.05 -26.12 -14.50
CA ILE A 797 -19.61 -24.93 -13.83
C ILE A 797 -21.09 -24.74 -14.17
N ASP A 798 -21.46 -24.84 -15.45
CA ASP A 798 -22.85 -24.70 -15.91
C ASP A 798 -23.78 -25.79 -15.36
N VAL A 799 -23.25 -27.00 -15.19
CA VAL A 799 -24.00 -28.13 -14.65
C VAL A 799 -24.29 -27.89 -13.18
N PHE A 800 -23.27 -27.49 -12.41
CA PHE A 800 -23.42 -27.16 -11.00
C PHE A 800 -24.44 -26.03 -10.79
N GLN A 801 -24.36 -24.94 -11.54
CA GLN A 801 -25.31 -23.82 -11.43
C GLN A 801 -26.75 -24.22 -11.77
N LYS A 802 -26.95 -25.17 -12.70
CA LYS A 802 -28.28 -25.72 -13.00
C LYS A 802 -28.82 -26.59 -11.88
N LEU A 803 -27.95 -27.33 -11.19
CA LEU A 803 -28.31 -28.17 -10.05
C LEU A 803 -28.61 -27.32 -8.81
N SER A 804 -27.82 -26.27 -8.55
CA SER A 804 -28.03 -25.40 -7.38
C SER A 804 -29.33 -24.60 -7.45
N LYS A 805 -29.78 -24.19 -8.65
CA LYS A 805 -31.07 -23.51 -8.87
C LYS A 805 -32.31 -24.40 -8.72
N LYS A 806 -32.15 -25.73 -8.69
CA LYS A 806 -33.27 -26.69 -8.55
C LYS A 806 -33.54 -27.10 -7.10
N ASN A 807 -32.62 -26.79 -6.19
CA ASN A 807 -32.78 -26.91 -4.74
C ASN A 807 -33.44 -25.64 -4.19
#